data_AF-A0A2D7A427-F1
#
_entry.id   AF-A0A2D7A427-F1
#
_cell.length_a   1.000
_cell.length_b   1.000
_cell.length_c   1.000
_cell.angle_alpha   90.00
_cell.angle_beta   90.00
_cell.angle_gamma   90.00
#
_symmetry.space_group_name_H-M   'P 1'
#
loop_
_entity.id
_entity.type
_entity.pdbx_description
1 polymer ?
#
loop_
_entity_poly.entity_id
_entity_poly.type
_entity_poly.pdbx_seq_one_letter_code
_entity_poly.pdbx_strand_id
1 'polypeptide(L)'
;MNSLLKTHFRINPIRIKKLNGYDNFNYLIECTSKKYVLKTYSDLKILPFLEAETDALIYINSNNINSPKPIKLIDGSYVKKIVHKKKEILVRLLSYLKGSFVGEVSTSVNLTKSLGKFLANIDLKFQLWNNYIIKSKKSEWDLNSYYLSKENINDIENSYDRNLVLYFFQQYELEVLPLSDKLRKSIIHNDANEWNLIVKDNHINGIIDYGDISYSHLINELAIAIVYNSYRESDYLFWAEKLISSYHSTLPLKEIEIKVLYYKISLRLCVSACNSAKAKKISPNNKYITHSETKILKMLREWIKINPFRAENIFRKACNFSQLSFSSISSLIMKRKKNFCSNLSLSYENPIYLKKSAFQYMYDEKGNTYLDAYNNIPHVGHCHPKTVLSAQNQISRLNTNTRYLYDSIYNYSEKLLARFPKSLNKVFFVNSGSEATDLAIRIAKHYTKKDKIVVVEQGYHGNTQIGIEISDYKFNNPKGIGQKNHILKIPLPDSNISINSTRDLINGFDNHLELYKNEISLFISETILGCAGQVSLPDNFLKNIYTKIRNQGGVCIADEVQTGFGRTGDNFWAFEDQGVVPDIIVLGKSMANGHPMGAVVTSEIITESFSKGVEFFSSFGGNPVSCEIANSVLDIIDEEKLQSNSKNVGDYYKKALFKLKDKTNFIGEIRGKGLFLGVEIIKKNGVANPILAQKIKNKLRKNFILVGTDGELNNVIKTKPPLCFSKENVDQLINKLQKIII
;
A
#
# COMPACT_ATOMS: atom_id res chain seq x y z
N MET A 1 18.42 -43.24 -24.03
CA MET A 1 18.91 -41.95 -24.54
C MET A 1 20.00 -42.12 -25.60
N ASN A 2 21.04 -42.94 -25.38
CA ASN A 2 22.08 -43.22 -26.39
C ASN A 2 21.52 -43.71 -27.74
N SER A 3 20.60 -44.68 -27.72
CA SER A 3 19.94 -45.17 -28.94
C SER A 3 19.22 -44.06 -29.71
N LEU A 4 18.48 -43.18 -29.01
CA LEU A 4 17.80 -42.04 -29.62
C LEU A 4 18.79 -41.09 -30.34
N LEU A 5 19.89 -40.73 -29.68
CA LEU A 5 20.91 -39.84 -30.25
C LEU A 5 21.62 -40.46 -31.46
N LYS A 6 21.93 -41.75 -31.41
CA LYS A 6 22.55 -42.48 -32.52
C LYS A 6 21.59 -42.60 -33.70
N THR A 7 20.34 -43.01 -33.44
CA THR A 7 19.32 -43.27 -34.47
C THR A 7 18.83 -41.99 -35.16
N HIS A 8 18.69 -40.88 -34.44
CA HIS A 8 18.05 -39.67 -34.97
C HIS A 8 19.02 -38.53 -35.29
N PHE A 9 20.22 -38.51 -34.71
CA PHE A 9 21.19 -37.42 -34.87
C PHE A 9 22.60 -37.87 -35.29
N ARG A 10 22.87 -39.18 -35.40
CA ARG A 10 24.22 -39.76 -35.61
C ARG A 10 25.25 -39.30 -34.56
N ILE A 11 24.80 -39.11 -33.32
CA ILE A 11 25.66 -38.66 -32.22
C ILE A 11 25.92 -39.81 -31.23
N ASN A 12 27.20 -40.03 -30.93
CA ASN A 12 27.66 -40.97 -29.91
C ASN A 12 28.10 -40.20 -28.66
N PRO A 13 27.28 -40.15 -27.59
CA PRO A 13 27.60 -39.40 -26.38
C PRO A 13 28.62 -40.15 -25.51
N ILE A 14 29.56 -39.41 -24.93
CA ILE A 14 30.47 -39.87 -23.86
C ILE A 14 29.75 -39.78 -22.51
N ARG A 15 29.02 -38.68 -22.29
CA ARG A 15 28.27 -38.45 -21.04
C ARG A 15 26.94 -37.77 -21.32
N ILE A 16 25.93 -38.17 -20.57
CA ILE A 16 24.60 -37.52 -20.56
C ILE A 16 24.31 -37.07 -19.13
N LYS A 17 24.12 -35.77 -18.93
CA LYS A 17 23.77 -35.17 -17.63
C LYS A 17 22.41 -34.50 -17.74
N LYS A 18 21.47 -34.86 -16.87
CA LYS A 18 20.17 -34.15 -16.76
C LYS A 18 20.42 -32.74 -16.21
N LEU A 19 19.83 -31.75 -16.85
CA LEU A 19 19.82 -30.34 -16.43
C LEU A 19 18.48 -30.01 -15.76
N ASN A 20 18.45 -28.93 -14.99
CA ASN A 20 17.21 -28.40 -14.42
C ASN A 20 16.31 -27.83 -15.54
N GLY A 21 15.00 -27.95 -15.36
CA GLY A 21 13.99 -27.48 -16.31
C GLY A 21 12.60 -27.50 -15.67
N TYR A 22 11.71 -26.63 -16.14
CA TYR A 22 10.37 -26.44 -15.59
C TYR A 22 9.33 -27.28 -16.35
N ASP A 23 9.14 -27.01 -17.66
CA ASP A 23 8.13 -27.67 -18.50
C ASP A 23 8.67 -28.83 -19.36
N ASN A 24 9.99 -28.97 -19.46
CA ASN A 24 10.65 -29.95 -20.32
C ASN A 24 11.87 -30.58 -19.63
N PHE A 25 12.28 -31.75 -20.16
CA PHE A 25 13.51 -32.39 -19.68
C PHE A 25 14.68 -32.00 -20.59
N ASN A 26 15.66 -31.34 -19.98
CA ASN A 26 16.88 -30.89 -20.63
C ASN A 26 18.04 -31.84 -20.28
N TYR A 27 18.82 -32.24 -21.27
CA TYR A 27 19.98 -33.11 -21.09
C TYR A 27 21.21 -32.50 -21.78
N LEU A 28 22.28 -32.29 -21.02
CA LEU A 28 23.60 -31.99 -21.55
C LEU A 28 24.20 -33.26 -22.12
N ILE A 29 24.52 -33.23 -23.42
CA ILE A 29 25.13 -34.32 -24.16
C ILE A 29 26.58 -33.95 -24.45
N GLU A 30 27.52 -34.65 -23.84
CA GLU A 30 28.95 -34.43 -24.05
C GLU A 30 29.49 -35.48 -25.03
N CYS A 31 30.07 -35.01 -26.13
CA CYS A 31 30.77 -35.82 -27.13
C CYS A 31 32.26 -35.47 -27.12
N THR A 32 33.08 -36.21 -27.86
CA THR A 32 34.55 -36.07 -27.86
C THR A 32 35.03 -34.65 -28.16
N SER A 33 34.35 -33.93 -29.07
CA SER A 33 34.73 -32.58 -29.50
C SER A 33 33.64 -31.52 -29.35
N LYS A 34 32.40 -31.90 -29.02
CA LYS A 34 31.23 -31.00 -29.02
C LYS A 34 30.30 -31.31 -27.85
N LYS A 35 29.58 -30.28 -27.40
CA LYS A 35 28.49 -30.40 -26.43
C LYS A 35 27.17 -29.97 -27.07
N TYR A 36 26.10 -30.65 -26.68
CA TYR A 36 24.74 -30.36 -27.15
C TYR A 36 23.77 -30.33 -25.97
N VAL A 37 22.63 -29.70 -26.18
CA VAL A 37 21.49 -29.77 -25.26
C VAL A 37 20.35 -30.48 -25.98
N LEU A 38 20.04 -31.69 -25.52
CA LEU A 38 18.85 -32.43 -25.96
C LEU A 38 17.68 -31.97 -25.11
N LYS A 39 16.65 -31.42 -25.76
CA LYS A 39 15.37 -31.09 -25.12
C LYS A 39 14.34 -32.14 -25.52
N THR A 40 13.59 -32.66 -24.55
CA THR A 40 12.48 -33.59 -24.78
C THR A 40 11.19 -33.09 -24.14
N TYR A 41 10.08 -33.22 -24.86
CA TYR A 41 8.78 -32.67 -24.46
C TYR A 41 7.71 -33.75 -24.50
N SER A 42 6.89 -33.82 -23.45
CA SER A 42 5.79 -34.79 -23.33
C SER A 42 4.48 -34.28 -23.93
N ASP A 43 4.25 -32.97 -23.96
CA ASP A 43 3.11 -32.38 -24.67
C ASP A 43 3.42 -32.32 -26.16
N LEU A 44 2.58 -32.94 -26.98
CA LEU A 44 2.72 -32.94 -28.43
C LEU A 44 2.09 -31.70 -29.07
N LYS A 45 1.16 -31.02 -28.37
CA LYS A 45 0.43 -29.86 -28.88
C LYS A 45 1.33 -28.65 -29.13
N ILE A 46 2.50 -28.62 -28.51
CA ILE A 46 3.47 -27.54 -28.66
C ILE A 46 4.30 -27.62 -29.94
N LEU A 47 4.14 -28.67 -30.77
CA LEU A 47 4.95 -28.87 -31.99
C LEU A 47 5.03 -27.60 -32.87
N PRO A 48 3.91 -26.92 -33.21
CA PRO A 48 3.98 -25.70 -34.03
C PRO A 48 4.80 -24.59 -33.37
N PHE A 49 4.70 -24.44 -32.04
CA PHE A 49 5.47 -23.45 -31.30
C PHE A 49 6.95 -23.80 -31.23
N LEU A 50 7.31 -25.09 -31.12
CA LEU A 50 8.70 -25.55 -31.16
C LEU A 50 9.34 -25.37 -32.53
N GLU A 51 8.57 -25.58 -33.61
CA GLU A 51 9.02 -25.28 -34.98
C GLU A 51 9.24 -23.78 -35.13
N ALA A 52 8.29 -22.94 -34.70
CA ALA A 52 8.43 -21.50 -34.76
C ALA A 52 9.59 -20.96 -33.89
N GLU A 53 9.82 -21.52 -32.71
CA GLU A 53 10.99 -21.23 -31.87
C GLU A 53 12.29 -21.62 -32.58
N THR A 54 12.28 -22.76 -33.27
CA THR A 54 13.43 -23.23 -34.06
C THR A 54 13.72 -22.26 -35.21
N ASP A 55 12.70 -21.77 -35.90
CA ASP A 55 12.85 -20.76 -36.95
C ASP A 55 13.42 -19.45 -36.40
N ALA A 56 12.99 -19.03 -35.19
CA ALA A 56 13.55 -17.87 -34.52
C ALA A 56 15.05 -18.05 -34.22
N LEU A 57 15.46 -19.22 -33.73
CA LEU A 57 16.86 -19.56 -33.49
C LEU A 57 17.68 -19.56 -34.79
N ILE A 58 17.14 -20.11 -35.88
CA ILE A 58 17.81 -20.09 -37.19
C ILE A 58 18.00 -18.64 -37.66
N TYR A 59 16.94 -17.83 -37.59
CA TYR A 59 16.95 -16.43 -38.00
C TYR A 59 17.94 -15.58 -37.19
N ILE A 60 17.98 -15.75 -35.87
CA ILE A 60 18.85 -14.94 -35.00
C ILE A 60 20.32 -15.35 -35.18
N ASN A 61 20.60 -16.64 -35.41
CA ASN A 61 21.94 -17.13 -35.75
C ASN A 61 22.42 -16.63 -37.12
N SER A 62 21.54 -16.58 -38.13
CA SER A 62 21.90 -16.02 -39.44
C SER A 62 22.18 -14.51 -39.38
N ASN A 63 21.69 -13.84 -38.33
CA ASN A 63 21.95 -12.43 -38.04
C ASN A 63 23.12 -12.20 -37.06
N ASN A 64 24.01 -13.19 -36.89
CA ASN A 64 25.21 -13.14 -36.06
C ASN A 64 24.95 -12.86 -34.57
N ILE A 65 23.77 -13.22 -34.07
CA ILE A 65 23.50 -13.19 -32.62
C ILE A 65 23.72 -14.59 -32.07
N ASN A 66 24.66 -14.69 -31.13
CA ASN A 66 25.04 -15.96 -30.55
C ASN A 66 23.93 -16.52 -29.66
N SER A 67 23.37 -17.65 -30.09
CA SER A 67 22.26 -18.38 -29.47
C SER A 67 22.39 -19.86 -29.83
N PRO A 68 21.69 -20.78 -29.14
CA PRO A 68 21.75 -22.20 -29.47
C PRO A 68 21.37 -22.49 -30.92
N LYS A 69 22.27 -23.10 -31.70
CA LYS A 69 22.01 -23.51 -33.08
C LYS A 69 21.20 -24.82 -33.11
N PRO A 70 20.05 -24.86 -33.78
CA PRO A 70 19.31 -26.09 -33.99
C PRO A 70 20.12 -27.09 -34.81
N ILE A 71 20.12 -28.36 -34.39
CA ILE A 71 20.81 -29.45 -35.08
C ILE A 71 19.77 -30.29 -35.81
N LYS A 72 19.95 -30.45 -37.12
CA LYS A 72 19.07 -31.28 -37.96
C LYS A 72 19.12 -32.75 -37.51
N LEU A 73 17.97 -33.39 -37.54
CA LEU A 73 17.84 -34.83 -37.53
C LEU A 73 18.31 -35.42 -38.87
N ILE A 74 18.50 -36.74 -38.91
CA ILE A 74 18.92 -37.46 -40.12
C ILE A 74 17.94 -37.26 -41.28
N ASP A 75 16.65 -37.06 -41.01
CA ASP A 75 15.62 -36.81 -42.02
C ASP A 75 15.53 -35.34 -42.46
N GLY A 76 16.41 -34.46 -41.97
CA GLY A 76 16.48 -33.05 -42.33
C GLY A 76 15.59 -32.12 -41.50
N SER A 77 14.63 -32.66 -40.72
CA SER A 77 13.82 -31.88 -39.77
C SER A 77 14.66 -31.38 -38.58
N TYR A 78 14.15 -30.41 -37.83
CA TYR A 78 14.80 -29.93 -36.58
C TYR A 78 14.08 -30.39 -35.31
N VAL A 79 12.77 -30.64 -35.41
CA VAL A 79 11.92 -31.14 -34.33
C VAL A 79 11.21 -32.38 -34.85
N LYS A 80 11.15 -33.45 -34.06
CA LYS A 80 10.49 -34.69 -34.47
C LYS A 80 9.72 -35.33 -33.34
N LYS A 81 8.54 -35.87 -33.69
CA LYS A 81 7.80 -36.80 -32.85
C LYS A 81 8.41 -38.19 -32.94
N ILE A 82 8.77 -38.77 -31.80
CA ILE A 82 9.32 -40.12 -31.71
C ILE A 82 8.62 -40.93 -30.61
N VAL A 83 8.69 -42.26 -30.71
CA VAL A 83 8.28 -43.16 -29.63
C VAL A 83 9.49 -43.47 -28.76
N HIS A 84 9.47 -43.05 -27.49
CA HIS A 84 10.50 -43.35 -26.51
C HIS A 84 9.88 -44.00 -25.27
N LYS A 85 10.34 -45.21 -24.90
CA LYS A 85 9.81 -45.97 -23.75
C LYS A 85 8.28 -46.11 -23.77
N LYS A 86 7.72 -46.48 -24.93
CA LYS A 86 6.27 -46.63 -25.18
C LYS A 86 5.44 -45.33 -25.05
N LYS A 87 6.06 -44.16 -25.00
CA LYS A 87 5.37 -42.86 -25.01
C LYS A 87 5.81 -42.04 -26.22
N GLU A 88 4.87 -41.34 -26.83
CA GLU A 88 5.19 -40.33 -27.84
C GLU A 88 5.78 -39.09 -27.15
N ILE A 89 6.90 -38.60 -27.67
CA ILE A 89 7.56 -37.36 -27.21
C ILE A 89 8.04 -36.56 -28.42
N LEU A 90 8.16 -35.24 -28.25
CA LEU A 90 8.89 -34.39 -29.19
C LEU A 90 10.35 -34.29 -28.74
N VAL A 91 11.27 -34.29 -29.71
CA VAL A 91 12.70 -34.11 -29.46
C VAL A 91 13.28 -33.02 -30.34
N ARG A 92 14.19 -32.23 -29.76
CA ARG A 92 15.03 -31.25 -30.45
C ARG A 92 16.43 -31.26 -29.87
N LEU A 93 17.43 -31.08 -30.72
CA LEU A 93 18.82 -30.96 -30.29
C LEU A 93 19.37 -29.58 -30.64
N LEU A 94 20.00 -28.93 -29.67
CA LEU A 94 20.60 -27.60 -29.81
C LEU A 94 22.11 -27.66 -29.53
N SER A 95 22.89 -26.79 -30.16
CA SER A 95 24.30 -26.60 -29.77
C SER A 95 24.40 -26.04 -28.35
N TYR A 96 25.39 -26.50 -27.58
CA TYR A 96 25.68 -25.93 -26.27
C TYR A 96 26.44 -24.59 -26.39
N LEU A 97 25.99 -23.57 -25.65
CA LEU A 97 26.70 -22.30 -25.54
C LEU A 97 27.66 -22.35 -24.35
N LYS A 98 28.94 -22.09 -24.60
CA LYS A 98 29.97 -22.04 -23.55
C LYS A 98 30.03 -20.65 -22.93
N GLY A 99 30.04 -20.61 -21.60
CA GLY A 99 30.23 -19.40 -20.78
C GLY A 99 29.69 -19.61 -19.38
N SER A 100 29.69 -18.56 -18.57
CA SER A 100 29.07 -18.55 -17.24
C SER A 100 27.70 -17.89 -17.30
N PHE A 101 26.76 -18.26 -16.46
CA PHE A 101 25.48 -17.56 -16.37
C PHE A 101 25.66 -16.19 -15.73
N VAL A 102 24.81 -15.22 -16.09
CA VAL A 102 24.78 -13.93 -15.39
C VAL A 102 24.56 -14.14 -13.88
N GLY A 103 23.75 -15.13 -13.50
CA GLY A 103 23.50 -15.48 -12.09
C GLY A 103 24.73 -15.94 -11.32
N GLU A 104 25.80 -16.35 -11.99
CA GLU A 104 27.05 -16.85 -11.40
C GLU A 104 28.15 -15.79 -11.31
N VAL A 105 27.96 -14.63 -11.94
CA VAL A 105 28.96 -13.53 -11.93
C VAL A 105 28.41 -12.30 -11.21
N SER A 106 29.32 -11.49 -10.67
CA SER A 106 28.95 -10.21 -10.05
C SER A 106 28.44 -9.21 -11.08
N THR A 107 27.40 -8.46 -10.74
CA THR A 107 26.88 -7.39 -11.58
C THR A 107 27.93 -6.28 -11.73
N SER A 108 28.16 -5.82 -12.96
CA SER A 108 29.05 -4.69 -13.24
C SER A 108 28.41 -3.73 -14.22
N VAL A 109 28.85 -2.46 -14.21
CA VAL A 109 28.35 -1.44 -15.15
C VAL A 109 28.62 -1.87 -16.60
N ASN A 110 29.79 -2.48 -16.86
CA ASN A 110 30.14 -2.96 -18.20
C ASN A 110 29.23 -4.11 -18.65
N LEU A 111 28.98 -5.08 -17.77
CA LEU A 111 28.06 -6.19 -18.04
C LEU A 111 26.64 -5.68 -18.30
N THR A 112 26.14 -4.77 -17.47
CA THR A 112 24.80 -4.16 -17.60
C THR A 112 24.66 -3.39 -18.92
N LYS A 113 25.68 -2.61 -19.30
CA LYS A 113 25.70 -1.91 -20.60
C LYS A 113 25.77 -2.88 -21.77
N SER A 114 26.53 -3.97 -21.62
CA SER A 114 26.60 -5.03 -22.62
C SER A 114 25.25 -5.71 -22.82
N LEU A 115 24.50 -5.93 -21.72
CA LEU A 115 23.15 -6.49 -21.76
C LEU A 115 22.17 -5.61 -22.52
N GLY A 116 22.11 -4.31 -22.20
CA GLY A 116 21.19 -3.41 -22.90
C GLY A 116 21.47 -3.33 -24.41
N LYS A 117 22.74 -3.27 -24.82
CA LYS A 117 23.13 -3.33 -26.24
C LYS A 117 22.78 -4.67 -26.89
N PHE A 118 23.01 -5.79 -26.19
CA PHE A 118 22.74 -7.12 -26.71
C PHE A 118 21.24 -7.33 -26.97
N LEU A 119 20.38 -6.94 -26.02
CA LEU A 119 18.93 -7.04 -26.18
C LEU A 119 18.40 -6.12 -27.28
N ALA A 120 18.86 -4.86 -27.33
CA ALA A 120 18.48 -3.94 -28.39
C ALA A 120 18.84 -4.47 -29.79
N ASN A 121 19.99 -5.14 -29.93
CA ASN A 121 20.37 -5.80 -31.18
C ASN A 121 19.45 -6.96 -31.54
N ILE A 122 19.06 -7.79 -30.56
CA ILE A 122 18.06 -8.86 -30.78
C ILE A 122 16.75 -8.27 -31.29
N ASP A 123 16.24 -7.26 -30.58
CA ASP A 123 14.96 -6.66 -30.90
C ASP A 123 14.95 -5.98 -32.28
N LEU A 124 16.05 -5.31 -32.66
CA LEU A 124 16.24 -4.77 -34.01
C LEU A 124 16.11 -5.85 -35.10
N LYS A 125 16.63 -7.06 -34.85
CA LYS A 125 16.49 -8.17 -35.80
C LYS A 125 15.06 -8.69 -35.81
N PHE A 126 14.45 -8.90 -34.66
CA PHE A 126 13.08 -9.40 -34.61
C PHE A 126 12.03 -8.42 -35.13
N GLN A 127 12.31 -7.11 -35.16
CA GLN A 127 11.45 -6.13 -35.85
C GLN A 127 11.35 -6.39 -37.36
N LEU A 128 12.35 -7.03 -37.96
CA LEU A 128 12.41 -7.37 -39.38
C LEU A 128 11.94 -8.80 -39.68
N TRP A 129 11.56 -9.55 -38.65
CA TRP A 129 11.17 -10.94 -38.78
C TRP A 129 9.70 -11.15 -38.41
N ASN A 130 9.01 -11.99 -39.17
CA ASN A 130 7.60 -12.26 -38.97
C ASN A 130 7.35 -13.75 -38.83
N ASN A 131 6.60 -14.13 -37.79
CA ASN A 131 6.14 -15.50 -37.58
C ASN A 131 4.75 -15.48 -36.96
N TYR A 132 3.75 -15.97 -37.71
CA TYR A 132 2.34 -15.91 -37.29
C TYR A 132 2.04 -16.82 -36.09
N ILE A 133 2.77 -17.93 -35.94
CA ILE A 133 2.61 -18.86 -34.82
C ILE A 133 3.05 -18.17 -33.52
N ILE A 134 4.22 -17.54 -33.49
CA ILE A 134 4.69 -16.77 -32.32
C ILE A 134 3.75 -15.59 -32.03
N LYS A 135 3.26 -14.90 -33.07
CA LYS A 135 2.29 -13.81 -32.90
C LYS A 135 0.97 -14.26 -32.28
N SER A 136 0.57 -15.52 -32.50
CA SER A 136 -0.65 -16.10 -31.93
C SER A 136 -0.46 -16.64 -30.50
N LYS A 137 0.78 -16.78 -30.03
CA LYS A 137 1.09 -17.38 -28.73
C LYS A 137 0.63 -16.46 -27.59
N LYS A 138 -0.10 -17.03 -26.64
CA LYS A 138 -0.41 -16.41 -25.35
C LYS A 138 0.38 -17.14 -24.26
N SER A 139 1.02 -16.41 -23.36
CA SER A 139 1.83 -16.96 -22.27
C SER A 139 1.50 -16.23 -20.97
N GLU A 140 1.50 -16.96 -19.84
CA GLU A 140 1.40 -16.37 -18.50
C GLU A 140 2.61 -15.47 -18.18
N TRP A 141 3.73 -15.62 -18.90
CA TRP A 141 4.93 -14.81 -18.73
C TRP A 141 4.97 -13.54 -19.59
N ASP A 142 4.07 -13.40 -20.57
CA ASP A 142 3.94 -12.19 -21.38
C ASP A 142 3.16 -11.11 -20.62
N LEU A 143 3.77 -9.93 -20.47
CA LEU A 143 3.16 -8.81 -19.74
C LEU A 143 1.89 -8.27 -20.41
N ASN A 144 1.66 -8.51 -21.70
CA ASN A 144 0.40 -8.14 -22.35
C ASN A 144 -0.74 -9.11 -21.99
N SER A 145 -0.40 -10.29 -21.50
CA SER A 145 -1.33 -11.33 -21.06
C SER A 145 -1.38 -11.42 -19.52
N TYR A 146 -1.07 -10.31 -18.83
CA TYR A 146 -0.93 -10.26 -17.36
C TYR A 146 -2.14 -10.80 -16.59
N TYR A 147 -3.35 -10.74 -17.17
CA TYR A 147 -4.57 -11.25 -16.57
C TYR A 147 -4.48 -12.76 -16.25
N LEU A 148 -3.76 -13.54 -17.07
CA LEU A 148 -3.51 -14.97 -16.83
C LEU A 148 -2.70 -15.19 -15.53
N SER A 149 -1.73 -14.32 -15.25
CA SER A 149 -0.99 -14.36 -13.98
C SER A 149 -1.83 -13.82 -12.82
N LYS A 150 -2.63 -12.77 -13.07
CA LYS A 150 -3.47 -12.11 -12.06
C LYS A 150 -4.50 -13.07 -11.46
N GLU A 151 -4.97 -14.07 -12.21
CA GLU A 151 -5.85 -15.14 -11.70
C GLU A 151 -5.27 -15.87 -10.48
N ASN A 152 -3.94 -15.96 -10.38
CA ASN A 152 -3.24 -16.66 -9.30
C ASN A 152 -2.90 -15.74 -8.11
N ILE A 153 -3.43 -14.52 -8.05
CA ILE A 153 -3.09 -13.56 -6.99
C ILE A 153 -3.43 -14.06 -5.58
N ASN A 154 -4.50 -14.87 -5.46
CA ASN A 154 -4.93 -15.48 -4.21
C ASN A 154 -3.99 -16.60 -3.74
N ASP A 155 -3.01 -17.00 -4.56
CA ASP A 155 -1.99 -17.97 -4.16
C ASP A 155 -0.89 -17.32 -3.31
N ILE A 156 -0.75 -15.99 -3.34
CA ILE A 156 0.19 -15.26 -2.48
C ILE A 156 -0.37 -15.26 -1.06
N GLU A 157 0.26 -16.00 -0.14
CA GLU A 157 -0.24 -16.23 1.22
C GLU A 157 -0.26 -14.95 2.06
N ASN A 158 0.83 -14.18 2.04
CA ASN A 158 0.94 -12.94 2.83
C ASN A 158 -0.01 -11.86 2.28
N SER A 159 -0.93 -11.37 3.12
CA SER A 159 -1.95 -10.40 2.72
C SER A 159 -1.37 -9.06 2.26
N TYR A 160 -0.33 -8.56 2.94
CA TYR A 160 0.35 -7.33 2.54
C TYR A 160 1.00 -7.47 1.15
N ASP A 161 1.74 -8.55 0.90
CA ASP A 161 2.36 -8.78 -0.41
C ASP A 161 1.31 -8.97 -1.51
N ARG A 162 0.24 -9.71 -1.22
CA ARG A 162 -0.90 -9.90 -2.13
C ARG A 162 -1.53 -8.57 -2.51
N ASN A 163 -1.77 -7.70 -1.54
CA ASN A 163 -2.34 -6.37 -1.78
C ASN A 163 -1.32 -5.42 -2.43
N LEU A 164 -0.02 -5.54 -2.16
CA LEU A 164 1.02 -4.79 -2.88
C LEU A 164 1.06 -5.15 -4.37
N VAL A 165 0.95 -6.45 -4.69
CA VAL A 165 0.84 -6.94 -6.07
C VAL A 165 -0.45 -6.43 -6.72
N LEU A 166 -1.59 -6.49 -6.02
CA LEU A 166 -2.86 -5.99 -6.54
C LEU A 166 -2.81 -4.48 -6.81
N TYR A 167 -2.18 -3.70 -5.94
CA TYR A 167 -1.96 -2.26 -6.13
C TYR A 167 -1.23 -2.00 -7.46
N PHE A 168 -0.12 -2.70 -7.72
CA PHE A 168 0.64 -2.47 -8.95
C PHE A 168 -0.07 -2.96 -10.21
N PHE A 169 -0.90 -4.01 -10.14
CA PHE A 169 -1.80 -4.36 -11.25
C PHE A 169 -2.77 -3.22 -11.55
N GLN A 170 -3.41 -2.64 -10.52
CA GLN A 170 -4.31 -1.49 -10.71
C GLN A 170 -3.57 -0.24 -11.23
N GLN A 171 -2.34 0.01 -10.79
CA GLN A 171 -1.54 1.11 -11.33
C GLN A 171 -1.18 0.88 -12.80
N TYR A 172 -0.87 -0.36 -13.21
CA TYR A 172 -0.66 -0.69 -14.62
C TYR A 172 -1.95 -0.46 -15.44
N GLU A 173 -3.09 -0.90 -14.92
CA GLU A 173 -4.40 -0.68 -15.55
C GLU A 173 -4.73 0.80 -15.72
N LEU A 174 -4.37 1.62 -14.73
CA LEU A 174 -4.60 3.07 -14.77
C LEU A 174 -3.61 3.81 -15.69
N GLU A 175 -2.33 3.47 -15.63
CA GLU A 175 -1.25 4.30 -16.19
C GLU A 175 -0.73 3.81 -17.54
N VAL A 176 -0.93 2.51 -17.86
CA VAL A 176 -0.34 1.87 -19.04
C VAL A 176 -1.39 1.40 -20.03
N LEU A 177 -2.48 0.75 -19.58
CA LEU A 177 -3.50 0.24 -20.50
C LEU A 177 -4.10 1.31 -21.43
N PRO A 178 -4.42 2.54 -20.97
CA PRO A 178 -4.93 3.59 -21.86
C PRO A 178 -3.95 4.05 -22.94
N LEU A 179 -2.68 3.65 -22.83
CA LEU A 179 -1.59 4.00 -23.76
C LEU A 179 -1.11 2.81 -24.59
N SER A 180 -1.69 1.62 -24.39
CA SER A 180 -1.21 0.35 -24.97
C SER A 180 -1.10 0.39 -26.50
N ASP A 181 -2.10 0.91 -27.21
CA ASP A 181 -2.10 1.00 -28.67
C ASP A 181 -1.04 1.97 -29.24
N LYS A 182 -0.49 2.85 -28.39
CA LYS A 182 0.58 3.80 -28.77
C LYS A 182 1.98 3.21 -28.60
N LEU A 183 2.10 2.06 -27.94
CA LEU A 183 3.38 1.39 -27.70
C LEU A 183 3.77 0.52 -28.89
N ARG A 184 5.05 0.55 -29.28
CA ARG A 184 5.55 -0.34 -30.34
C ARG A 184 5.41 -1.79 -29.90
N LYS A 185 5.05 -2.66 -30.85
CA LYS A 185 5.05 -4.11 -30.66
C LYS A 185 6.08 -4.76 -31.57
N SER A 186 6.69 -5.84 -31.09
CA SER A 186 7.64 -6.67 -31.83
C SER A 186 7.59 -8.09 -31.29
N ILE A 187 8.13 -9.04 -32.06
CA ILE A 187 8.59 -10.28 -31.45
C ILE A 187 9.77 -9.90 -30.55
N ILE A 188 9.74 -10.35 -29.30
CA ILE A 188 10.77 -10.10 -28.27
C ILE A 188 11.14 -11.43 -27.60
N HIS A 189 12.33 -11.49 -26.99
CA HIS A 189 12.79 -12.71 -26.31
C HIS A 189 11.93 -13.04 -25.07
N ASN A 190 11.48 -12.01 -24.34
CA ASN A 190 10.53 -12.06 -23.22
C ASN A 190 11.00 -12.82 -21.96
N ASP A 191 12.25 -13.27 -21.90
CA ASP A 191 12.79 -13.93 -20.71
C ASP A 191 14.31 -13.74 -20.51
N ALA A 192 14.79 -12.49 -20.60
CA ALA A 192 16.18 -12.13 -20.31
C ALA A 192 16.51 -12.17 -18.80
N ASN A 193 16.32 -13.32 -18.16
CA ASN A 193 16.67 -13.56 -16.76
C ASN A 193 18.14 -14.03 -16.60
N GLU A 194 18.65 -14.05 -15.37
CA GLU A 194 20.07 -14.30 -15.12
C GLU A 194 20.55 -15.73 -15.43
N TRP A 195 19.62 -16.68 -15.62
CA TRP A 195 19.91 -18.07 -15.97
C TRP A 195 19.75 -18.36 -17.46
N ASN A 196 19.25 -17.41 -18.24
CA ASN A 196 19.18 -17.49 -19.70
C ASN A 196 20.30 -16.72 -20.40
N LEU A 197 21.00 -15.85 -19.69
CA LEU A 197 22.06 -15.00 -20.25
C LEU A 197 23.45 -15.60 -20.00
N ILE A 198 24.24 -15.69 -21.06
CA ILE A 198 25.61 -16.23 -21.04
C ILE A 198 26.63 -15.10 -21.10
N VAL A 199 27.57 -15.12 -20.17
CA VAL A 199 28.66 -14.16 -20.02
C VAL A 199 29.98 -14.76 -20.50
N LYS A 200 30.75 -13.95 -21.22
CA LYS A 200 32.15 -14.21 -21.55
C LYS A 200 32.92 -12.89 -21.46
N ASP A 201 34.08 -12.91 -20.79
CA ASP A 201 34.96 -11.74 -20.66
C ASP A 201 34.24 -10.48 -20.12
N ASN A 202 33.30 -10.65 -19.17
CA ASN A 202 32.46 -9.59 -18.59
C ASN A 202 31.49 -8.89 -19.59
N HIS A 203 31.19 -9.55 -20.70
CA HIS A 203 30.20 -9.14 -21.70
C HIS A 203 29.11 -10.20 -21.88
N ILE A 204 27.90 -9.75 -22.23
CA ILE A 204 26.85 -10.67 -22.68
C ILE A 204 27.28 -11.24 -24.04
N ASN A 205 27.53 -12.53 -24.04
CA ASN A 205 28.03 -13.26 -25.18
C ASN A 205 26.91 -14.05 -25.88
N GLY A 206 25.80 -14.33 -25.22
CA GLY A 206 24.66 -15.00 -25.84
C GLY A 206 23.49 -15.16 -24.90
N ILE A 207 22.38 -15.62 -25.46
CA ILE A 207 21.15 -15.93 -24.72
C ILE A 207 20.66 -17.31 -25.11
N ILE A 208 20.18 -18.05 -24.12
CA ILE A 208 19.62 -19.37 -24.27
C ILE A 208 18.12 -19.33 -23.95
N ASP A 209 17.45 -20.41 -24.34
CA ASP A 209 16.03 -20.67 -24.07
C ASP A 209 15.05 -19.64 -24.66
N TYR A 210 14.67 -19.88 -25.91
CA TYR A 210 13.67 -19.08 -26.62
C TYR A 210 12.24 -19.57 -26.36
N GLY A 211 12.04 -20.41 -25.34
CA GLY A 211 10.75 -20.99 -24.98
C GLY A 211 9.68 -19.95 -24.67
N ASP A 212 10.06 -18.75 -24.23
CA ASP A 212 9.15 -17.64 -23.88
C ASP A 212 9.02 -16.55 -24.93
N ILE A 213 9.64 -16.72 -26.10
CA ILE A 213 9.51 -15.78 -27.22
C ILE A 213 8.04 -15.46 -27.49
N SER A 214 7.72 -14.18 -27.65
CA SER A 214 6.34 -13.71 -27.79
C SER A 214 6.25 -12.43 -28.60
N TYR A 215 5.08 -12.16 -29.16
CA TYR A 215 4.78 -10.87 -29.79
C TYR A 215 4.14 -9.93 -28.76
N SER A 216 4.91 -8.97 -28.26
CA SER A 216 4.52 -8.14 -27.12
C SER A 216 4.89 -6.67 -27.35
N HIS A 217 4.60 -5.80 -26.37
CA HIS A 217 5.12 -4.43 -26.41
C HIS A 217 6.64 -4.49 -26.33
N LEU A 218 7.33 -3.83 -27.26
CA LEU A 218 8.80 -3.85 -27.37
C LEU A 218 9.48 -3.46 -26.05
N ILE A 219 8.96 -2.44 -25.37
CA ILE A 219 9.46 -1.96 -24.08
C ILE A 219 9.40 -3.02 -22.95
N ASN A 220 8.65 -4.11 -23.12
CA ASN A 220 8.59 -5.19 -22.14
C ASN A 220 9.93 -5.93 -22.02
N GLU A 221 10.70 -6.07 -23.12
CA GLU A 221 12.03 -6.70 -23.08
C GLU A 221 12.94 -5.98 -22.07
N LEU A 222 12.92 -4.64 -22.14
CA LEU A 222 13.68 -3.79 -21.25
C LEU A 222 13.19 -3.87 -19.80
N ALA A 223 11.87 -3.86 -19.58
CA ALA A 223 11.29 -3.98 -18.25
C ALA A 223 11.68 -5.31 -17.57
N ILE A 224 11.67 -6.40 -18.32
CA ILE A 224 12.06 -7.74 -17.86
C ILE A 224 13.54 -7.78 -17.51
N ALA A 225 14.41 -7.28 -18.39
CA ALA A 225 15.84 -7.23 -18.14
C ALA A 225 16.20 -6.37 -16.91
N ILE A 226 15.50 -5.24 -16.70
CA ILE A 226 15.72 -4.39 -15.52
C ILE A 226 15.41 -5.14 -14.22
N VAL A 227 14.32 -5.91 -14.15
CA VAL A 227 13.98 -6.70 -12.96
C VAL A 227 15.12 -7.67 -12.62
N TYR A 228 15.51 -8.53 -13.56
CA TYR A 228 16.49 -9.58 -13.30
C TYR A 228 17.92 -9.06 -13.13
N ASN A 229 18.26 -7.94 -13.76
CA ASN A 229 19.55 -7.29 -13.54
C ASN A 229 19.62 -6.59 -12.18
N SER A 230 18.50 -5.99 -11.71
CA SER A 230 18.53 -5.08 -10.56
C SER A 230 18.16 -5.75 -9.24
N TYR A 231 17.33 -6.81 -9.23
CA TYR A 231 16.86 -7.44 -7.98
C TYR A 231 17.94 -8.17 -7.17
N ARG A 232 19.16 -8.27 -7.72
CA ARG A 232 20.36 -8.77 -7.03
C ARG A 232 21.11 -7.67 -6.28
N GLU A 233 20.72 -6.42 -6.51
CA GLU A 233 21.41 -5.21 -6.11
C GLU A 233 20.51 -4.33 -5.21
N SER A 234 21.08 -3.27 -4.63
CA SER A 234 20.34 -2.35 -3.74
C SER A 234 19.91 -1.02 -4.38
N ASP A 235 20.57 -0.57 -5.44
CA ASP A 235 20.23 0.68 -6.15
C ASP A 235 19.56 0.39 -7.49
N TYR A 236 18.26 0.07 -7.44
CA TYR A 236 17.50 -0.37 -8.61
C TYR A 236 17.43 0.69 -9.73
N LEU A 237 17.39 1.98 -9.38
CA LEU A 237 17.32 3.06 -10.39
C LEU A 237 18.66 3.27 -11.08
N PHE A 238 19.77 3.14 -10.35
CA PHE A 238 21.10 3.20 -10.95
C PHE A 238 21.28 2.12 -12.02
N TRP A 239 20.95 0.87 -11.70
CA TRP A 239 21.08 -0.24 -12.64
C TRP A 239 20.11 -0.13 -13.82
N ALA A 240 18.87 0.28 -13.56
CA ALA A 240 17.90 0.60 -14.61
C ALA A 240 18.44 1.69 -15.55
N GLU A 241 19.01 2.78 -15.03
CA GLU A 241 19.58 3.88 -15.84
C GLU A 241 20.69 3.39 -16.79
N LYS A 242 21.61 2.53 -16.30
CA LYS A 242 22.71 2.00 -17.13
C LYS A 242 22.20 1.06 -18.22
N LEU A 243 21.20 0.25 -17.91
CA LEU A 243 20.59 -0.65 -18.87
C LEU A 243 19.81 0.14 -19.94
N ILE A 244 18.94 1.06 -19.52
CA ILE A 244 18.13 1.92 -20.40
C ILE A 244 19.02 2.72 -21.36
N SER A 245 20.05 3.41 -20.85
CA SER A 245 20.94 4.23 -21.69
C SER A 245 21.65 3.41 -22.77
N SER A 246 22.14 2.21 -22.42
CA SER A 246 22.82 1.32 -23.36
C SER A 246 21.91 0.64 -24.37
N TYR A 247 20.66 0.34 -23.98
CA TYR A 247 19.64 -0.12 -24.92
C TYR A 247 19.26 1.00 -25.89
N HIS A 248 18.95 2.19 -25.36
CA HIS A 248 18.55 3.36 -26.14
C HIS A 248 19.60 3.78 -27.16
N SER A 249 20.90 3.65 -26.85
CA SER A 249 21.98 3.97 -27.79
C SER A 249 22.00 3.07 -29.03
N THR A 250 21.34 1.92 -28.98
CA THR A 250 21.29 0.94 -30.07
C THR A 250 19.92 0.92 -30.74
N LEU A 251 18.85 0.89 -29.93
CA LEU A 251 17.47 0.96 -30.38
C LEU A 251 16.77 2.11 -29.64
N PRO A 252 16.63 3.30 -30.29
CA PRO A 252 16.06 4.47 -29.64
C PRO A 252 14.65 4.21 -29.09
N LEU A 253 14.49 4.51 -27.81
CA LEU A 253 13.22 4.47 -27.08
C LEU A 253 12.41 5.74 -27.36
N LYS A 254 11.08 5.66 -27.23
CA LYS A 254 10.17 6.81 -27.32
C LYS A 254 9.82 7.32 -25.92
N GLU A 255 9.50 8.62 -25.80
CA GLU A 255 9.07 9.20 -24.51
C GLU A 255 7.87 8.46 -23.89
N ILE A 256 6.92 8.01 -24.72
CA ILE A 256 5.75 7.23 -24.27
C ILE A 256 6.14 5.88 -23.66
N GLU A 257 7.23 5.25 -24.13
CA GLU A 257 7.74 3.99 -23.59
C GLU A 257 8.43 4.22 -22.23
N ILE A 258 9.14 5.35 -22.10
CA ILE A 258 9.76 5.77 -20.84
C ILE A 258 8.71 6.09 -19.77
N LYS A 259 7.64 6.78 -20.15
CA LYS A 259 6.52 7.13 -19.26
C LYS A 259 5.90 5.91 -18.57
N VAL A 260 5.78 4.78 -19.28
CA VAL A 260 5.14 3.56 -18.76
C VAL A 260 6.13 2.59 -18.10
N LEU A 261 7.43 2.82 -18.21
CA LEU A 261 8.46 1.83 -17.85
C LEU A 261 8.46 1.49 -16.35
N TYR A 262 8.24 2.48 -15.46
CA TYR A 262 8.14 2.23 -14.02
C TYR A 262 7.07 1.19 -13.68
N TYR A 263 5.91 1.29 -14.32
CA TYR A 263 4.77 0.40 -14.11
C TYR A 263 4.92 -0.95 -14.84
N LYS A 264 5.67 -1.01 -15.95
CA LYS A 264 6.00 -2.27 -16.61
C LYS A 264 7.03 -3.10 -15.84
N ILE A 265 7.98 -2.45 -15.18
CA ILE A 265 8.93 -3.11 -14.26
C ILE A 265 8.16 -3.74 -13.09
N SER A 266 7.27 -2.97 -12.44
CA SER A 266 6.44 -3.52 -11.37
C SER A 266 5.48 -4.60 -11.87
N LEU A 267 4.95 -4.49 -13.09
CA LEU A 267 4.13 -5.53 -13.68
C LEU A 267 4.89 -6.85 -13.86
N ARG A 268 6.15 -6.83 -14.31
CA ARG A 268 6.96 -8.07 -14.40
C ARG A 268 7.18 -8.67 -13.02
N LEU A 269 7.44 -7.85 -12.00
CA LEU A 269 7.53 -8.34 -10.62
C LEU A 269 6.22 -8.99 -10.16
N CYS A 270 5.06 -8.38 -10.47
CA CYS A 270 3.74 -8.93 -10.13
C CYS A 270 3.46 -10.28 -10.82
N VAL A 271 3.69 -10.34 -12.14
CA VAL A 271 3.58 -11.58 -12.93
C VAL A 271 4.46 -12.68 -12.33
N SER A 272 5.71 -12.35 -12.02
CA SER A 272 6.66 -13.31 -11.46
C SER A 272 6.26 -13.77 -10.05
N ALA A 273 5.71 -12.89 -9.22
CA ALA A 273 5.21 -13.22 -7.89
C ALA A 273 4.00 -14.17 -7.97
N CYS A 274 3.00 -13.87 -8.80
CA CYS A 274 1.83 -14.73 -8.99
C CYS A 274 2.22 -16.12 -9.50
N ASN A 275 3.07 -16.18 -10.53
CA ASN A 275 3.49 -17.47 -11.10
C ASN A 275 4.34 -18.26 -10.11
N SER A 276 5.20 -17.60 -9.32
CA SER A 276 5.97 -18.27 -8.25
C SER A 276 5.08 -18.82 -7.14
N ALA A 277 4.03 -18.08 -6.75
CA ALA A 277 3.08 -18.53 -5.73
C ALA A 277 2.29 -19.77 -6.18
N LYS A 278 1.77 -19.76 -7.42
CA LYS A 278 1.14 -20.93 -8.06
C LYS A 278 2.10 -22.13 -8.12
N ALA A 279 3.32 -21.88 -8.57
CA ALA A 279 4.38 -22.87 -8.69
C ALA A 279 4.71 -23.55 -7.34
N LYS A 280 4.78 -22.76 -6.26
CA LYS A 280 5.00 -23.23 -4.90
C LYS A 280 3.88 -24.15 -4.41
N LYS A 281 2.62 -23.87 -4.77
CA LYS A 281 1.49 -24.76 -4.45
C LYS A 281 1.59 -26.11 -5.16
N ILE A 282 2.04 -26.12 -6.42
CA ILE A 282 2.19 -27.36 -7.22
C ILE A 282 3.43 -28.16 -6.81
N SER A 283 4.53 -27.49 -6.46
CA SER A 283 5.83 -28.11 -6.18
C SER A 283 6.54 -27.47 -4.97
N PRO A 284 6.04 -27.71 -3.74
CA PRO A 284 6.48 -27.00 -2.53
C PRO A 284 7.96 -27.23 -2.16
N ASN A 285 8.55 -28.34 -2.60
CA ASN A 285 9.93 -28.71 -2.27
C ASN A 285 10.99 -28.09 -3.21
N ASN A 286 10.59 -27.35 -4.24
CA ASN A 286 11.52 -26.77 -5.19
C ASN A 286 12.13 -25.45 -4.66
N LYS A 287 13.32 -25.57 -4.04
CA LYS A 287 14.07 -24.45 -3.43
C LYS A 287 14.35 -23.28 -4.39
N TYR A 288 14.39 -23.51 -5.71
CA TYR A 288 14.62 -22.46 -6.69
C TYR A 288 13.47 -21.45 -6.75
N ILE A 289 12.22 -21.94 -6.66
CA ILE A 289 11.00 -21.11 -6.71
C ILE A 289 10.98 -20.14 -5.52
N THR A 290 11.26 -20.65 -4.31
CA THR A 290 11.23 -19.86 -3.07
C THR A 290 12.28 -18.74 -3.05
N HIS A 291 13.47 -18.98 -3.61
CA HIS A 291 14.56 -17.98 -3.62
C HIS A 291 14.27 -16.81 -4.56
N SER A 292 13.72 -17.10 -5.74
CA SER A 292 13.32 -16.06 -6.71
C SER A 292 12.17 -15.20 -6.17
N GLU A 293 11.12 -15.84 -5.64
CA GLU A 293 9.95 -15.17 -5.07
C GLU A 293 10.35 -14.16 -3.98
N THR A 294 11.25 -14.56 -3.06
CA THR A 294 11.71 -13.71 -1.97
C THR A 294 12.37 -12.42 -2.48
N LYS A 295 13.20 -12.52 -3.52
CA LYS A 295 13.86 -11.35 -4.13
C LYS A 295 12.87 -10.45 -4.87
N ILE A 296 11.92 -11.04 -5.59
CA ILE A 296 10.86 -10.32 -6.31
C ILE A 296 10.00 -9.51 -5.34
N LEU A 297 9.51 -10.15 -4.27
CA LEU A 297 8.70 -9.49 -3.24
C LEU A 297 9.50 -8.42 -2.50
N LYS A 298 10.77 -8.69 -2.18
CA LYS A 298 11.68 -7.67 -1.60
C LYS A 298 11.80 -6.47 -2.53
N MET A 299 12.05 -6.68 -3.82
CA MET A 299 12.16 -5.59 -4.78
C MET A 299 10.84 -4.82 -4.87
N LEU A 300 9.67 -5.46 -4.89
CA LEU A 300 8.36 -4.76 -4.87
C LEU A 300 8.20 -3.84 -3.66
N ARG A 301 8.54 -4.33 -2.45
CA ARG A 301 8.48 -3.55 -1.21
C ARG A 301 9.43 -2.36 -1.19
N GLU A 302 10.55 -2.43 -1.90
CA GLU A 302 11.44 -1.28 -2.10
C GLU A 302 11.00 -0.39 -3.26
N TRP A 303 10.42 -0.97 -4.32
CA TRP A 303 10.00 -0.27 -5.53
C TRP A 303 8.86 0.71 -5.25
N ILE A 304 7.95 0.35 -4.33
CA ILE A 304 6.90 1.26 -3.87
C ILE A 304 7.47 2.49 -3.14
N LYS A 305 8.65 2.39 -2.51
CA LYS A 305 9.30 3.54 -1.87
C LYS A 305 9.83 4.55 -2.89
N ILE A 306 10.00 4.13 -4.16
CA ILE A 306 10.50 4.98 -5.23
C ILE A 306 9.34 5.79 -5.83
N ASN A 307 9.48 7.12 -5.82
CA ASN A 307 8.54 8.01 -6.48
C ASN A 307 8.53 7.75 -8.01
N PRO A 308 7.37 7.49 -8.63
CA PRO A 308 7.29 7.19 -10.07
C PRO A 308 7.80 8.34 -10.96
N PHE A 309 7.61 9.60 -10.57
CA PHE A 309 8.14 10.77 -11.30
C PHE A 309 9.66 10.88 -11.21
N ARG A 310 10.26 10.44 -10.08
CA ARG A 310 11.72 10.34 -9.95
C ARG A 310 12.27 9.28 -10.87
N ALA A 311 11.65 8.10 -10.89
CA ALA A 311 12.03 7.02 -11.78
C ALA A 311 11.94 7.47 -13.24
N GLU A 312 10.81 8.06 -13.65
CA GLU A 312 10.63 8.59 -15.00
C GLU A 312 11.70 9.62 -15.36
N ASN A 313 11.99 10.60 -14.50
CA ASN A 313 13.04 11.59 -14.77
C ASN A 313 14.44 10.97 -14.94
N ILE A 314 14.78 9.94 -14.17
CA ILE A 314 16.04 9.20 -14.33
C ILE A 314 16.05 8.46 -15.68
N PHE A 315 14.94 7.83 -16.06
CA PHE A 315 14.83 7.11 -17.33
C PHE A 315 14.86 8.06 -18.53
N ARG A 316 14.23 9.24 -18.41
CA ARG A 316 14.27 10.32 -19.41
C ARG A 316 15.70 10.83 -19.59
N LYS A 317 16.42 11.09 -18.48
CA LYS A 317 17.84 11.46 -18.50
C LYS A 317 18.69 10.39 -19.20
N ALA A 318 18.45 9.10 -18.93
CA ALA A 318 19.17 8.00 -19.57
C ALA A 318 18.99 7.97 -21.10
N CYS A 319 17.92 8.56 -21.62
CA CYS A 319 17.61 8.68 -23.05
C CYS A 319 17.84 10.08 -23.62
N ASN A 320 18.48 10.99 -22.87
CA ASN A 320 18.66 12.39 -23.25
C ASN A 320 17.34 13.16 -23.54
N PHE A 321 16.23 12.76 -22.91
CA PHE A 321 14.97 13.51 -22.96
C PHE A 321 14.95 14.62 -21.90
N SER A 322 14.16 15.67 -22.16
CA SER A 322 13.90 16.76 -21.22
C SER A 322 13.30 16.21 -19.93
N GLN A 323 13.61 16.81 -18.77
CA GLN A 323 12.95 16.44 -17.52
C GLN A 323 11.46 16.84 -17.55
N LEU A 324 10.66 16.18 -16.72
CA LEU A 324 9.27 16.54 -16.51
C LEU A 324 9.14 17.99 -16.03
N SER A 325 8.16 18.72 -16.55
CA SER A 325 7.83 20.07 -16.13
C SER A 325 6.81 20.06 -14.99
N PHE A 326 6.95 20.98 -14.04
CA PHE A 326 6.19 21.01 -12.80
C PHE A 326 5.58 22.39 -12.54
N SER A 327 4.47 22.42 -11.80
CA SER A 327 3.79 23.67 -11.47
C SER A 327 4.58 24.45 -10.41
N SER A 328 4.63 25.77 -10.54
CA SER A 328 5.18 26.60 -9.46
C SER A 328 4.26 26.56 -8.23
N ILE A 329 4.82 26.23 -7.06
CA ILE A 329 4.10 26.25 -5.78
C ILE A 329 3.52 27.64 -5.50
N SER A 330 4.22 28.73 -5.84
CA SER A 330 3.69 30.09 -5.66
C SER A 330 2.44 30.34 -6.50
N SER A 331 2.41 29.84 -7.74
CA SER A 331 1.23 29.91 -8.62
C SER A 331 0.04 29.15 -8.01
N LEU A 332 0.27 27.95 -7.47
CA LEU A 332 -0.79 27.17 -6.81
C LEU A 332 -1.32 27.87 -5.56
N ILE A 333 -0.46 28.50 -4.76
CA ILE A 333 -0.86 29.28 -3.59
C ILE A 333 -1.69 30.50 -4.02
N MET A 334 -1.30 31.21 -5.08
CA MET A 334 -2.10 32.33 -5.61
C MET A 334 -3.48 31.87 -6.08
N LYS A 335 -3.56 30.77 -6.83
CA LYS A 335 -4.86 30.16 -7.22
C LYS A 335 -5.69 29.80 -5.98
N ARG A 336 -5.07 29.26 -4.94
CA ARG A 336 -5.77 28.95 -3.69
C ARG A 336 -6.31 30.19 -3.01
N LYS A 337 -5.51 31.25 -2.85
CA LYS A 337 -5.94 32.52 -2.24
C LYS A 337 -7.07 33.19 -3.04
N LYS A 338 -7.06 33.06 -4.36
CA LYS A 338 -8.13 33.57 -5.23
C LYS A 338 -9.46 32.82 -5.02
N ASN A 339 -9.40 31.51 -4.82
CA ASN A 339 -10.59 30.64 -4.90
C ASN A 339 -11.12 30.17 -3.52
N PHE A 340 -10.33 30.24 -2.44
CA PHE A 340 -10.69 29.71 -1.13
C PHE A 340 -10.55 30.76 -0.03
N CYS A 341 -11.37 30.61 1.02
CA CYS A 341 -11.26 31.44 2.23
C CYS A 341 -9.94 31.18 2.97
N SER A 342 -9.40 32.23 3.58
CA SER A 342 -8.13 32.19 4.33
C SER A 342 -8.19 31.36 5.61
N ASN A 343 -9.39 31.05 6.12
CA ASN A 343 -9.57 30.15 7.27
C ASN A 343 -9.23 28.69 6.95
N LEU A 344 -9.09 28.31 5.67
CA LEU A 344 -8.64 27.00 5.23
C LEU A 344 -7.09 26.96 5.14
N SER A 345 -6.46 26.72 6.28
CA SER A 345 -5.00 26.72 6.42
C SER A 345 -4.28 25.63 5.60
N LEU A 346 -3.02 25.89 5.26
CA LEU A 346 -2.10 24.90 4.71
C LEU A 346 -1.12 24.46 5.81
N SER A 347 -0.75 23.18 5.79
CA SER A 347 0.30 22.66 6.66
C SER A 347 1.68 23.05 6.15
N TYR A 348 2.63 23.18 7.10
CA TYR A 348 4.04 23.52 6.89
C TYR A 348 4.30 24.94 6.40
N GLU A 349 5.51 25.46 6.69
CA GLU A 349 5.97 26.76 6.18
C GLU A 349 6.08 26.75 4.65
N ASN A 350 6.49 25.61 4.10
CA ASN A 350 6.58 25.35 2.67
C ASN A 350 5.54 24.27 2.31
N PRO A 351 4.39 24.64 1.73
CA PRO A 351 3.37 23.68 1.33
C PRO A 351 3.91 22.61 0.37
N ILE A 352 3.24 21.46 0.35
CA ILE A 352 3.60 20.31 -0.49
C ILE A 352 2.53 20.16 -1.57
N TYR A 353 2.95 19.92 -2.81
CA TYR A 353 2.05 19.57 -3.91
C TYR A 353 2.18 18.09 -4.22
N LEU A 354 1.27 17.32 -3.62
CA LEU A 354 1.19 15.86 -3.76
C LEU A 354 0.39 15.49 -5.01
N LYS A 355 0.82 14.44 -5.71
CA LYS A 355 0.22 13.96 -6.97
C LYS A 355 -0.32 12.54 -6.88
N LYS A 356 0.37 11.66 -6.15
CA LYS A 356 0.03 10.24 -6.00
C LYS A 356 0.28 9.79 -4.56
N SER A 357 -0.24 8.63 -4.18
CA SER A 357 0.05 7.99 -2.90
C SER A 357 -0.13 6.47 -2.98
N ALA A 358 0.42 5.75 -2.01
CA ALA A 358 0.26 4.30 -1.88
C ALA A 358 0.57 3.87 -0.44
N PHE A 359 -0.32 3.12 0.19
CA PHE A 359 -0.17 2.62 1.57
C PHE A 359 0.25 3.73 2.56
N GLN A 360 1.47 3.71 3.09
CA GLN A 360 2.01 4.73 3.99
C GLN A 360 2.83 5.83 3.29
N TYR A 361 2.83 5.88 1.96
CA TYR A 361 3.65 6.77 1.15
C TYR A 361 2.82 7.78 0.35
N MET A 362 3.34 9.00 0.21
CA MET A 362 2.79 10.03 -0.67
C MET A 362 3.89 10.59 -1.58
N TYR A 363 3.54 10.88 -2.83
CA TYR A 363 4.50 11.26 -3.87
C TYR A 363 4.20 12.68 -4.35
N ASP A 364 5.18 13.57 -4.26
CA ASP A 364 5.10 14.88 -4.92
C ASP A 364 5.52 14.79 -6.40
N GLU A 365 5.24 15.85 -7.15
CA GLU A 365 5.65 15.90 -8.56
C GLU A 365 7.17 15.99 -8.73
N LYS A 366 7.90 16.52 -7.74
CA LYS A 366 9.36 16.75 -7.83
C LYS A 366 10.20 15.47 -7.63
N GLY A 367 9.58 14.32 -7.47
CA GLY A 367 10.27 13.04 -7.30
C GLY A 367 10.59 12.67 -5.85
N ASN A 368 9.97 13.32 -4.87
CA ASN A 368 10.14 13.00 -3.46
C ASN A 368 9.04 12.04 -2.96
N THR A 369 9.45 11.03 -2.19
CA THR A 369 8.52 10.13 -1.49
C THR A 369 8.46 10.54 -0.02
N TYR A 370 7.27 10.90 0.44
CA TYR A 370 6.98 11.24 1.82
C TYR A 370 6.46 10.03 2.57
N LEU A 371 7.07 9.70 3.71
CA LEU A 371 6.51 8.77 4.69
C LEU A 371 5.41 9.48 5.48
N ASP A 372 4.19 8.96 5.42
CA ASP A 372 3.03 9.51 6.12
C ASP A 372 2.95 8.97 7.55
N ALA A 373 3.43 9.76 8.50
CA ALA A 373 3.31 9.48 9.93
C ALA A 373 2.18 10.27 10.60
N TYR A 374 1.20 10.80 9.84
CA TYR A 374 0.22 11.77 10.33
C TYR A 374 -1.24 11.45 10.02
N ASN A 375 -1.55 10.89 8.85
CA ASN A 375 -2.95 10.76 8.43
C ASN A 375 -3.56 9.42 8.92
N ASN A 376 -4.58 9.52 9.77
CA ASN A 376 -5.40 8.38 10.21
C ASN A 376 -6.69 8.20 9.38
N ILE A 377 -6.97 9.13 8.46
CA ILE A 377 -8.08 9.06 7.50
C ILE A 377 -7.88 7.90 6.50
N PRO A 378 -6.74 7.81 5.77
CA PRO A 378 -6.38 6.61 5.00
C PRO A 378 -5.96 5.48 5.96
N HIS A 379 -6.89 5.03 6.79
CA HIS A 379 -6.68 4.12 7.90
C HIS A 379 -6.02 2.81 7.51
N VAL A 380 -6.45 2.20 6.40
CA VAL A 380 -5.86 0.95 5.87
C VAL A 380 -4.76 1.23 4.83
N GLY A 381 -4.38 2.50 4.66
CA GLY A 381 -3.38 2.94 3.68
C GLY A 381 -3.99 3.68 2.49
N HIS A 382 -3.19 4.59 1.93
CA HIS A 382 -3.49 5.35 0.74
C HIS A 382 -3.72 4.44 -0.47
N CYS A 383 -4.77 4.69 -1.24
CA CYS A 383 -5.05 3.94 -2.47
C CYS A 383 -5.03 2.42 -2.28
N HIS A 384 -5.49 1.93 -1.12
CA HIS A 384 -5.54 0.49 -0.85
C HIS A 384 -6.37 -0.21 -1.94
N PRO A 385 -5.83 -1.24 -2.62
CA PRO A 385 -6.43 -1.72 -3.86
C PRO A 385 -7.82 -2.31 -3.69
N LYS A 386 -8.11 -2.92 -2.54
CA LYS A 386 -9.45 -3.45 -2.23
C LYS A 386 -10.50 -2.35 -2.03
N THR A 387 -10.13 -1.23 -1.40
CA THR A 387 -11.07 -0.09 -1.24
C THR A 387 -11.33 0.59 -2.58
N VAL A 388 -10.30 0.71 -3.42
CA VAL A 388 -10.42 1.26 -4.79
C VAL A 388 -11.35 0.41 -5.64
N LEU A 389 -11.15 -0.91 -5.64
CA LEU A 389 -11.96 -1.83 -6.43
C LEU A 389 -13.42 -1.86 -5.96
N SER A 390 -13.64 -1.90 -4.63
CA SER A 390 -14.98 -1.83 -4.04
C SER A 390 -15.73 -0.56 -4.50
N ALA A 391 -15.08 0.60 -4.44
CA ALA A 391 -15.64 1.86 -4.91
C ALA A 391 -16.00 1.83 -6.41
N GLN A 392 -15.08 1.38 -7.26
CA GLN A 392 -15.26 1.31 -8.72
C GLN A 392 -16.38 0.34 -9.13
N ASN A 393 -16.44 -0.82 -8.48
CA ASN A 393 -17.47 -1.81 -8.76
C ASN A 393 -18.85 -1.33 -8.32
N GLN A 394 -18.96 -0.69 -7.16
CA GLN A 394 -20.27 -0.26 -6.67
C GLN A 394 -20.79 0.97 -7.41
N ILE A 395 -19.93 1.95 -7.70
CA ILE A 395 -20.35 3.18 -8.40
C ILE A 395 -20.83 2.91 -9.82
N SER A 396 -20.34 1.84 -10.46
CA SER A 396 -20.78 1.40 -11.79
C SER A 396 -22.08 0.59 -11.78
N ARG A 397 -22.62 0.26 -10.59
CA ARG A 397 -23.83 -0.56 -10.42
C ARG A 397 -25.00 0.23 -9.86
N LEU A 398 -24.85 0.81 -8.66
CA LEU A 398 -25.93 1.50 -7.97
C LEU A 398 -25.37 2.50 -6.96
N ASN A 399 -25.89 3.72 -6.97
CA ASN A 399 -25.64 4.72 -5.93
C ASN A 399 -26.90 5.57 -5.69
N THR A 400 -27.61 5.30 -4.60
CA THR A 400 -28.90 5.92 -4.27
C THR A 400 -29.03 6.14 -2.76
N ASN A 401 -30.12 6.78 -2.33
CA ASN A 401 -30.42 7.02 -0.92
C ASN A 401 -31.07 5.80 -0.23
N THR A 402 -31.23 5.85 1.08
CA THR A 402 -31.72 4.75 1.95
C THR A 402 -33.23 4.49 1.91
N ARG A 403 -34.01 5.18 1.08
CA ARG A 403 -35.46 4.92 0.94
C ARG A 403 -35.76 3.71 0.05
N TYR A 404 -34.76 3.17 -0.63
CA TYR A 404 -34.83 1.95 -1.42
C TYR A 404 -34.04 0.83 -0.72
N LEU A 405 -34.41 -0.42 -0.97
CA LEU A 405 -33.71 -1.58 -0.42
C LEU A 405 -32.49 -1.94 -1.28
N TYR A 406 -31.36 -2.27 -0.63
CA TYR A 406 -30.15 -2.78 -1.28
C TYR A 406 -29.25 -3.49 -0.25
N ASP A 407 -28.51 -4.51 -0.70
CA ASP A 407 -27.79 -5.42 0.21
C ASP A 407 -26.68 -4.73 1.02
N SER A 408 -25.98 -3.76 0.42
CA SER A 408 -24.75 -3.22 1.00
C SER A 408 -24.95 -2.48 2.32
N ILE A 409 -26.10 -1.81 2.52
CA ILE A 409 -26.41 -1.19 3.82
C ILE A 409 -26.67 -2.24 4.90
N TYR A 410 -27.34 -3.35 4.59
CA TYR A 410 -27.60 -4.43 5.54
C TYR A 410 -26.30 -5.16 5.88
N ASN A 411 -25.56 -5.60 4.87
CA ASN A 411 -24.27 -6.30 5.04
C ASN A 411 -23.29 -5.47 5.89
N TYR A 412 -23.17 -4.18 5.59
CA TYR A 412 -22.29 -3.31 6.35
C TYR A 412 -22.80 -3.05 7.78
N SER A 413 -24.10 -2.80 7.96
CA SER A 413 -24.68 -2.57 9.28
C SER A 413 -24.52 -3.77 10.20
N GLU A 414 -24.82 -4.98 9.72
CA GLU A 414 -24.67 -6.21 10.50
C GLU A 414 -23.23 -6.44 10.92
N LYS A 415 -22.28 -6.29 9.98
CA LYS A 415 -20.85 -6.47 10.24
C LYS A 415 -20.28 -5.41 11.18
N LEU A 416 -20.75 -4.16 11.07
CA LEU A 416 -20.37 -3.07 11.96
C LEU A 416 -20.94 -3.30 13.37
N LEU A 417 -22.23 -3.61 13.49
CA LEU A 417 -22.91 -3.85 14.77
C LEU A 417 -22.35 -5.09 15.49
N ALA A 418 -21.88 -6.10 14.76
CA ALA A 418 -21.17 -7.24 15.33
C ALA A 418 -19.85 -6.88 16.05
N ARG A 419 -19.33 -5.65 15.87
CA ARG A 419 -18.16 -5.12 16.60
C ARG A 419 -18.52 -4.46 17.93
N PHE A 420 -19.79 -4.42 18.31
CA PHE A 420 -20.23 -3.81 19.56
C PHE A 420 -20.90 -4.86 20.47
N PRO A 421 -20.99 -4.60 21.78
CA PRO A 421 -21.84 -5.37 22.67
C PRO A 421 -23.29 -5.40 22.16
N LYS A 422 -24.02 -6.51 22.43
CA LYS A 422 -25.40 -6.72 21.96
C LYS A 422 -26.39 -5.61 22.34
N SER A 423 -26.09 -4.81 23.37
CA SER A 423 -26.90 -3.65 23.78
C SER A 423 -26.84 -2.47 22.80
N LEU A 424 -25.81 -2.41 21.95
CA LEU A 424 -25.61 -1.38 20.94
C LEU A 424 -25.92 -1.97 19.56
N ASN A 425 -27.21 -1.99 19.23
CA ASN A 425 -27.79 -2.79 18.15
C ASN A 425 -28.51 -1.97 17.07
N LYS A 426 -28.43 -0.64 17.11
CA LYS A 426 -28.98 0.25 16.08
C LYS A 426 -27.90 1.19 15.54
N VAL A 427 -27.99 1.53 14.25
CA VAL A 427 -27.05 2.43 13.59
C VAL A 427 -27.77 3.43 12.69
N PHE A 428 -27.29 4.68 12.71
CA PHE A 428 -27.62 5.71 11.73
C PHE A 428 -26.37 6.05 10.94
N PHE A 429 -26.49 6.19 9.61
CA PHE A 429 -25.39 6.63 8.76
C PHE A 429 -25.52 8.09 8.35
N VAL A 430 -24.38 8.77 8.32
CA VAL A 430 -24.19 10.17 7.93
C VAL A 430 -22.87 10.30 7.16
N ASN A 431 -22.45 11.51 6.82
CA ASN A 431 -21.34 11.75 5.90
C ASN A 431 -20.05 12.19 6.60
N SER A 432 -20.09 12.47 7.90
CA SER A 432 -18.92 12.90 8.67
C SER A 432 -19.09 12.63 10.16
N GLY A 433 -17.97 12.69 10.90
CA GLY A 433 -17.99 12.68 12.36
C GLY A 433 -18.78 13.85 12.95
N SER A 434 -18.73 15.05 12.33
CA SER A 434 -19.50 16.21 12.80
C SER A 434 -21.01 15.98 12.70
N GLU A 435 -21.49 15.44 11.57
CA GLU A 435 -22.92 15.10 11.42
C GLU A 435 -23.34 14.01 12.40
N ALA A 436 -22.43 13.07 12.71
CA ALA A 436 -22.69 12.01 13.67
C ALA A 436 -22.78 12.57 15.10
N THR A 437 -21.87 13.49 15.49
CA THR A 437 -21.97 14.20 16.77
C THR A 437 -23.27 14.97 16.90
N ASP A 438 -23.65 15.74 15.88
CA ASP A 438 -24.89 16.52 15.89
C ASP A 438 -26.12 15.63 16.08
N LEU A 439 -26.17 14.53 15.31
CA LEU A 439 -27.25 13.57 15.42
C LEU A 439 -27.28 12.88 16.79
N ALA A 440 -26.11 12.50 17.33
CA ALA A 440 -26.00 11.87 18.64
C ALA A 440 -26.51 12.79 19.76
N ILE A 441 -26.16 14.08 19.73
CA ILE A 441 -26.66 15.09 20.68
C ILE A 441 -28.17 15.28 20.52
N ARG A 442 -28.68 15.36 19.28
CA ARG A 442 -30.11 15.47 19.02
C ARG A 442 -30.88 14.27 19.55
N ILE A 443 -30.38 13.06 19.34
CA ILE A 443 -30.96 11.81 19.87
C ILE A 443 -30.95 11.82 21.39
N ALA A 444 -29.83 12.15 22.02
CA ALA A 444 -29.68 12.21 23.47
C ALA A 444 -30.66 13.19 24.11
N LYS A 445 -30.72 14.43 23.62
CA LYS A 445 -31.68 15.44 24.12
C LYS A 445 -33.12 15.00 23.94
N HIS A 446 -33.44 14.38 22.80
CA HIS A 446 -34.79 13.88 22.55
C HIS A 446 -35.16 12.74 23.52
N TYR A 447 -34.23 11.84 23.83
CA TYR A 447 -34.44 10.73 24.76
C TYR A 447 -34.59 11.23 26.21
N THR A 448 -33.67 12.08 26.67
CA THR A 448 -33.63 12.51 28.08
C THR A 448 -34.58 13.66 28.40
N LYS A 449 -35.06 14.41 27.40
CA LYS A 449 -35.85 15.65 27.53
C LYS A 449 -35.17 16.72 28.40
N LYS A 450 -33.84 16.81 28.29
CA LYS A 450 -32.97 17.68 29.09
C LYS A 450 -31.99 18.43 28.18
N ASP A 451 -31.35 19.48 28.69
CA ASP A 451 -30.50 20.36 27.89
C ASP A 451 -29.05 20.48 28.33
N LYS A 452 -28.70 20.15 29.58
CA LYS A 452 -27.31 20.31 30.05
C LYS A 452 -26.40 19.25 29.43
N ILE A 453 -25.29 19.69 28.86
CA ILE A 453 -24.29 18.85 28.19
C ILE A 453 -22.99 18.92 28.98
N VAL A 454 -22.43 17.77 29.34
CA VAL A 454 -21.15 17.66 30.01
C VAL A 454 -20.06 17.28 29.00
N VAL A 455 -18.97 18.04 29.00
CA VAL A 455 -17.82 17.87 28.10
C VAL A 455 -16.52 17.81 28.88
N VAL A 456 -15.46 17.28 28.27
CA VAL A 456 -14.11 17.28 28.83
C VAL A 456 -13.29 18.42 28.22
N GLU A 457 -12.52 19.11 29.06
CA GLU A 457 -11.57 20.13 28.64
C GLU A 457 -10.63 19.64 27.54
N GLN A 458 -10.31 20.51 26.59
CA GLN A 458 -9.60 20.26 25.33
C GLN A 458 -10.26 19.27 24.35
N GLY A 459 -11.49 18.81 24.61
CA GLY A 459 -12.24 17.96 23.69
C GLY A 459 -12.60 18.66 22.37
N TYR A 460 -12.65 17.89 21.28
CA TYR A 460 -13.08 18.36 19.95
C TYR A 460 -14.02 17.38 19.25
N HIS A 461 -15.24 17.82 18.98
CA HIS A 461 -16.34 16.95 18.55
C HIS A 461 -16.98 17.33 17.20
N GLY A 462 -16.43 18.29 16.45
CA GLY A 462 -16.91 18.59 15.10
C GLY A 462 -16.81 20.04 14.66
N ASN A 463 -17.41 20.35 13.52
CA ASN A 463 -17.38 21.68 12.90
C ASN A 463 -18.76 22.29 12.58
N THR A 464 -19.82 21.58 12.94
CA THR A 464 -21.22 22.07 12.97
C THR A 464 -21.41 23.09 14.09
N GLN A 465 -22.55 23.78 14.13
CA GLN A 465 -22.81 24.77 15.18
C GLN A 465 -22.72 24.16 16.59
N ILE A 466 -23.47 23.09 16.85
CA ILE A 466 -23.43 22.43 18.16
C ILE A 466 -22.08 21.74 18.40
N GLY A 467 -21.47 21.12 17.38
CA GLY A 467 -20.14 20.53 17.48
C GLY A 467 -19.06 21.54 17.91
N ILE A 468 -19.08 22.77 17.38
CA ILE A 468 -18.18 23.85 17.80
C ILE A 468 -18.53 24.34 19.22
N GLU A 469 -19.83 24.46 19.53
CA GLU A 469 -20.31 24.94 20.83
C GLU A 469 -19.92 24.02 22.00
N ILE A 470 -19.89 22.71 21.78
CA ILE A 470 -19.51 21.73 22.81
C ILE A 470 -17.99 21.43 22.83
N SER A 471 -17.25 21.88 21.83
CA SER A 471 -15.80 21.61 21.73
C SER A 471 -15.02 22.64 22.54
N ASP A 472 -14.50 22.25 23.71
CA ASP A 472 -13.68 23.11 24.56
C ASP A 472 -12.47 23.71 23.82
N TYR A 473 -11.82 22.89 23.00
CA TYR A 473 -10.72 23.31 22.12
C TYR A 473 -11.10 24.49 21.18
N LYS A 474 -12.40 24.69 20.91
CA LYS A 474 -12.92 25.75 20.05
C LYS A 474 -13.50 26.91 20.83
N PHE A 475 -14.35 26.66 21.82
CA PHE A 475 -15.01 27.77 22.53
C PHE A 475 -14.07 28.52 23.49
N ASN A 476 -13.04 27.85 24.06
CA ASN A 476 -11.99 28.50 24.86
C ASN A 476 -10.82 29.02 24.01
N ASN A 477 -10.84 28.81 22.69
CA ASN A 477 -9.86 29.44 21.81
C ASN A 477 -9.97 30.97 21.95
N PRO A 478 -8.88 31.75 21.83
CA PRO A 478 -8.95 33.22 21.86
C PRO A 478 -9.89 33.83 20.82
N LYS A 479 -10.20 33.10 19.74
CA LYS A 479 -11.18 33.48 18.70
C LYS A 479 -12.51 32.72 18.80
N GLY A 480 -12.75 32.03 19.91
CA GLY A 480 -13.94 31.23 20.19
C GLY A 480 -15.12 32.06 20.65
N ILE A 481 -16.27 31.40 20.82
CA ILE A 481 -17.55 32.04 21.22
C ILE A 481 -17.81 31.98 22.73
N GLY A 482 -16.85 31.49 23.53
CA GLY A 482 -16.99 31.24 24.96
C GLY A 482 -17.92 30.05 25.29
N GLN A 483 -17.76 29.51 26.50
CA GLN A 483 -18.62 28.46 27.03
C GLN A 483 -20.07 28.97 27.21
N LYS A 484 -21.06 28.19 26.75
CA LYS A 484 -22.49 28.51 26.94
C LYS A 484 -23.02 27.98 28.27
N ASN A 485 -24.07 28.60 28.81
CA ASN A 485 -24.67 28.27 30.12
C ASN A 485 -25.20 26.83 30.27
N HIS A 486 -25.48 26.14 29.16
CA HIS A 486 -25.95 24.76 29.18
C HIS A 486 -24.80 23.75 29.02
N ILE A 487 -23.56 24.21 28.86
CA ILE A 487 -22.36 23.38 28.79
C ILE A 487 -21.70 23.36 30.15
N LEU A 488 -21.44 22.16 30.67
CA LEU A 488 -20.68 21.91 31.88
C LEU A 488 -19.33 21.31 31.48
N LYS A 489 -18.24 21.91 31.97
CA LYS A 489 -16.88 21.48 31.64
C LYS A 489 -16.29 20.69 32.80
N ILE A 490 -15.81 19.49 32.52
CA ILE A 490 -14.93 18.73 33.41
C ILE A 490 -13.48 19.10 33.04
N PRO A 491 -12.67 19.58 34.00
CA PRO A 491 -11.24 19.81 33.76
C PRO A 491 -10.54 18.54 33.28
N LEU A 492 -9.55 18.68 32.40
CA LEU A 492 -8.76 17.54 31.95
C LEU A 492 -7.91 17.07 33.14
N PRO A 493 -7.96 15.78 33.53
CA PRO A 493 -7.08 15.29 34.57
C PRO A 493 -5.63 15.39 34.11
N ASP A 494 -4.83 16.23 34.76
CA ASP A 494 -3.40 16.35 34.47
C ASP A 494 -2.70 15.03 34.84
N SER A 495 -2.04 14.41 33.85
CA SER A 495 -1.33 13.14 33.99
C SER A 495 -0.19 13.20 35.01
N ASN A 496 0.29 14.40 35.37
CA ASN A 496 1.34 14.58 36.38
C ASN A 496 0.81 14.62 37.82
N ILE A 497 -0.51 14.64 38.03
CA ILE A 497 -1.07 14.73 39.37
C ILE A 497 -1.47 13.33 39.86
N SER A 498 -0.94 12.94 41.02
CA SER A 498 -1.09 11.61 41.65
C SER A 498 -2.53 11.08 41.70
N ILE A 499 -2.73 9.77 41.81
CA ILE A 499 -4.06 9.09 41.91
C ILE A 499 -5.08 9.79 42.85
N ASN A 500 -4.62 10.45 43.92
CA ASN A 500 -5.47 11.24 44.80
C ASN A 500 -6.18 12.41 44.08
N SER A 501 -5.51 13.08 43.13
CA SER A 501 -6.09 14.22 42.41
C SER A 501 -7.11 13.84 41.34
N THR A 502 -7.02 12.67 40.72
CA THR A 502 -8.06 12.24 39.78
C THR A 502 -9.35 11.99 40.55
N ARG A 503 -9.25 11.38 41.73
CA ARG A 503 -10.38 11.24 42.66
C ARG A 503 -10.88 12.61 43.12
N ASP A 504 -9.99 13.53 43.48
CA ASP A 504 -10.37 14.88 43.94
C ASP A 504 -10.96 15.76 42.81
N LEU A 505 -10.52 15.61 41.57
CA LEU A 505 -11.11 16.26 40.39
C LEU A 505 -12.51 15.73 40.11
N ILE A 506 -12.67 14.40 40.16
CA ILE A 506 -13.97 13.74 40.00
C ILE A 506 -14.91 14.09 41.17
N ASN A 507 -14.38 14.23 42.39
CA ASN A 507 -15.14 14.66 43.57
C ASN A 507 -15.48 16.16 43.51
N GLY A 508 -14.58 17.01 43.02
CA GLY A 508 -14.84 18.44 42.80
C GLY A 508 -15.94 18.66 41.75
N PHE A 509 -16.05 17.74 40.79
CA PHE A 509 -17.14 17.73 39.83
C PHE A 509 -18.48 17.25 40.44
N ASP A 510 -18.50 16.53 41.56
CA ASP A 510 -19.76 16.11 42.22
C ASP A 510 -20.59 17.30 42.67
N ASN A 511 -19.95 18.33 43.22
CA ASN A 511 -20.63 19.55 43.62
C ASN A 511 -21.29 20.23 42.41
N HIS A 512 -20.63 20.25 41.26
CA HIS A 512 -21.20 20.79 40.02
C HIS A 512 -22.34 19.93 39.46
N LEU A 513 -22.21 18.61 39.54
CA LEU A 513 -23.27 17.68 39.13
C LEU A 513 -24.51 17.79 40.02
N GLU A 514 -24.34 18.02 41.32
CA GLU A 514 -25.46 18.19 42.26
C GLU A 514 -26.19 19.52 42.04
N LEU A 515 -25.48 20.59 41.66
CA LEU A 515 -26.09 21.89 41.32
C LEU A 515 -27.07 21.81 40.13
N TYR A 516 -26.90 20.81 39.25
CA TYR A 516 -27.76 20.60 38.07
C TYR A 516 -28.44 19.23 38.10
N LYS A 517 -28.75 18.76 39.32
CA LYS A 517 -29.36 17.45 39.54
C LYS A 517 -30.60 17.26 38.67
N ASN A 518 -30.64 16.15 37.93
CA ASN A 518 -31.71 15.79 37.01
C ASN A 518 -31.89 16.72 35.79
N GLU A 519 -31.00 17.68 35.56
CA GLU A 519 -31.00 18.54 34.36
C GLU A 519 -30.03 18.06 33.27
N ILE A 520 -29.20 17.07 33.58
CA ILE A 520 -28.15 16.56 32.70
C ILE A 520 -28.72 15.66 31.61
N SER A 521 -28.55 16.10 30.36
CA SER A 521 -28.92 15.33 29.18
C SER A 521 -27.85 14.31 28.82
N LEU A 522 -26.61 14.77 28.66
CA LEU A 522 -25.57 13.88 28.15
C LEU A 522 -24.18 14.26 28.61
N PHE A 523 -23.29 13.27 28.59
CA PHE A 523 -21.84 13.43 28.63
C PHE A 523 -21.24 12.98 27.29
N ILE A 524 -20.24 13.70 26.78
CA ILE A 524 -19.50 13.31 25.56
C ILE A 524 -17.99 13.48 25.75
N SER A 525 -17.21 12.49 25.29
CA SER A 525 -15.74 12.55 25.31
C SER A 525 -15.09 11.60 24.31
N GLU A 526 -13.90 11.97 23.85
CA GLU A 526 -12.93 11.07 23.22
C GLU A 526 -12.24 10.23 24.32
N THR A 527 -11.99 8.94 24.09
CA THR A 527 -11.28 8.10 25.09
C THR A 527 -9.80 8.50 25.24
N ILE A 528 -9.19 8.94 24.15
CA ILE A 528 -7.87 9.60 24.14
C ILE A 528 -8.06 10.93 23.44
N LEU A 529 -7.89 12.04 24.16
CA LEU A 529 -8.13 13.38 23.63
C LEU A 529 -7.08 13.72 22.57
N GLY A 530 -7.53 13.80 21.32
CA GLY A 530 -6.65 14.09 20.19
C GLY A 530 -6.04 15.48 20.28
N CYS A 531 -6.89 16.51 20.32
CA CYS A 531 -6.46 17.91 20.30
C CYS A 531 -5.65 18.32 21.54
N ALA A 532 -5.84 17.63 22.67
CA ALA A 532 -5.05 17.80 23.89
C ALA A 532 -3.58 17.33 23.77
N GLY A 533 -3.20 16.73 22.64
CA GLY A 533 -1.87 16.14 22.46
C GLY A 533 -1.81 14.68 22.87
N GLN A 534 -2.84 13.91 22.49
CA GLN A 534 -2.95 12.46 22.67
C GLN A 534 -3.02 12.03 24.14
N VAL A 535 -3.70 12.84 24.96
CA VAL A 535 -3.83 12.61 26.41
C VAL A 535 -4.83 11.48 26.65
N SER A 536 -4.39 10.43 27.35
CA SER A 536 -5.26 9.33 27.76
C SER A 536 -5.99 9.73 29.04
N LEU A 537 -7.26 9.36 29.13
CA LEU A 537 -8.01 9.54 30.39
C LEU A 537 -7.45 8.59 31.46
N PRO A 538 -7.42 9.00 32.74
CA PRO A 538 -7.02 8.12 33.84
C PRO A 538 -7.89 6.86 33.95
N ASP A 539 -7.36 5.82 34.58
CA ASP A 539 -8.10 4.57 34.79
C ASP A 539 -9.43 4.82 35.52
N ASN A 540 -10.49 4.16 35.04
CA ASN A 540 -11.86 4.26 35.55
C ASN A 540 -12.51 5.65 35.46
N PHE A 541 -11.89 6.63 34.79
CA PHE A 541 -12.47 7.97 34.64
C PHE A 541 -13.85 7.90 33.98
N LEU A 542 -13.95 7.26 32.81
CA LEU A 542 -15.25 7.14 32.12
C LEU A 542 -16.25 6.31 32.92
N LYS A 543 -15.79 5.25 33.61
CA LYS A 543 -16.64 4.40 34.44
C LYS A 543 -17.33 5.18 35.55
N ASN A 544 -16.57 6.03 36.24
CA ASN A 544 -17.09 6.88 37.31
C ASN A 544 -18.03 7.95 36.78
N ILE A 545 -17.66 8.67 35.71
CA ILE A 545 -18.49 9.71 35.12
C ILE A 545 -19.79 9.13 34.55
N TYR A 546 -19.73 8.01 33.82
CA TYR A 546 -20.93 7.40 33.22
C TYR A 546 -21.94 7.00 34.30
N THR A 547 -21.48 6.44 35.41
CA THR A 547 -22.34 6.09 36.54
C THR A 547 -23.06 7.32 37.08
N LYS A 548 -22.33 8.42 37.30
CA LYS A 548 -22.90 9.67 37.84
C LYS A 548 -23.92 10.31 36.89
N ILE A 549 -23.61 10.35 35.59
CA ILE A 549 -24.49 10.90 34.56
C ILE A 549 -25.79 10.08 34.46
N ARG A 550 -25.68 8.75 34.44
CA ARG A 550 -26.83 7.84 34.38
C ARG A 550 -27.70 7.89 35.63
N ASN A 551 -27.12 8.07 36.83
CA ASN A 551 -27.88 8.25 38.07
C ASN A 551 -28.79 9.50 38.04
N GLN A 552 -28.48 10.49 37.20
CA GLN A 552 -29.33 11.66 36.98
C GLN A 552 -30.26 11.49 35.77
N GLY A 553 -30.29 10.32 35.13
CA GLY A 553 -31.06 10.04 33.93
C GLY A 553 -30.52 10.71 32.66
N GLY A 554 -29.22 10.97 32.60
CA GLY A 554 -28.51 11.37 31.37
C GLY A 554 -27.92 10.17 30.62
N VAL A 555 -27.41 10.40 29.41
CA VAL A 555 -26.76 9.37 28.57
C VAL A 555 -25.29 9.70 28.27
N CYS A 556 -24.50 8.69 27.96
CA CYS A 556 -23.05 8.81 27.77
C CYS A 556 -22.64 8.49 26.33
N ILE A 557 -21.91 9.42 25.72
CA ILE A 557 -21.47 9.37 24.33
C ILE A 557 -19.96 9.15 24.27
N ALA A 558 -19.52 8.13 23.54
CA ALA A 558 -18.11 7.93 23.19
C ALA A 558 -17.84 8.46 21.78
N ASP A 559 -16.92 9.42 21.67
CA ASP A 559 -16.40 9.89 20.38
C ASP A 559 -15.20 9.02 19.96
N GLU A 560 -15.45 8.07 19.06
CA GLU A 560 -14.45 7.13 18.54
C GLU A 560 -13.91 7.55 17.18
N VAL A 561 -14.14 8.80 16.76
CA VAL A 561 -13.75 9.28 15.42
C VAL A 561 -12.23 9.25 15.22
N GLN A 562 -11.43 9.46 16.27
CA GLN A 562 -9.96 9.39 16.18
C GLN A 562 -9.38 8.01 16.51
N THR A 563 -10.03 7.29 17.42
CA THR A 563 -9.45 6.18 18.20
C THR A 563 -10.10 4.82 17.94
N GLY A 564 -11.21 4.77 17.20
CA GLY A 564 -11.87 3.53 16.83
C GLY A 564 -11.12 2.71 15.77
N PHE A 565 -11.75 1.62 15.32
CA PHE A 565 -11.26 0.74 14.26
C PHE A 565 -9.86 0.16 14.54
N GLY A 566 -9.58 -0.21 15.80
CA GLY A 566 -8.33 -0.85 16.21
C GLY A 566 -7.12 0.08 16.30
N ARG A 567 -7.32 1.40 16.29
CA ARG A 567 -6.24 2.40 16.33
C ARG A 567 -5.34 2.26 17.56
N THR A 568 -5.91 1.98 18.73
CA THR A 568 -5.14 1.83 19.98
C THR A 568 -4.47 0.46 20.12
N GLY A 569 -4.84 -0.51 19.27
CA GLY A 569 -4.21 -1.82 19.17
C GLY A 569 -4.81 -2.87 20.11
N ASP A 570 -4.87 -2.61 21.41
CA ASP A 570 -5.39 -3.61 22.36
C ASP A 570 -6.89 -3.88 22.14
N ASN A 571 -7.65 -2.84 21.82
CA ASN A 571 -9.09 -2.88 21.68
C ASN A 571 -9.53 -2.35 20.31
N PHE A 572 -10.71 -2.77 19.84
CA PHE A 572 -11.23 -2.30 18.55
C PHE A 572 -11.81 -0.89 18.70
N TRP A 573 -12.44 -0.62 19.84
CA TRP A 573 -12.89 0.71 20.24
C TRP A 573 -12.14 1.15 21.49
N ALA A 574 -11.68 2.40 21.55
CA ALA A 574 -10.84 2.82 22.65
C ALA A 574 -11.57 2.86 24.01
N PHE A 575 -12.88 3.13 24.05
CA PHE A 575 -13.67 3.15 25.29
C PHE A 575 -13.58 1.82 26.08
N GLU A 576 -13.29 0.71 25.38
CA GLU A 576 -13.10 -0.60 26.00
C GLU A 576 -11.90 -0.60 26.97
N ASP A 577 -10.89 0.25 26.75
CA ASP A 577 -9.76 0.45 27.66
C ASP A 577 -10.20 0.96 29.05
N GLN A 578 -11.38 1.57 29.14
CA GLN A 578 -11.95 2.10 30.40
C GLN A 578 -12.96 1.14 31.04
N GLY A 579 -13.17 -0.05 30.45
CA GLY A 579 -14.09 -1.06 30.98
C GLY A 579 -15.55 -0.61 31.02
N VAL A 580 -15.96 0.22 30.06
CA VAL A 580 -17.32 0.79 29.96
C VAL A 580 -18.00 0.40 28.66
N VAL A 581 -19.33 0.49 28.65
CA VAL A 581 -20.15 0.49 27.43
C VAL A 581 -20.90 1.82 27.39
N PRO A 582 -20.71 2.68 26.36
CA PRO A 582 -21.45 3.92 26.19
C PRO A 582 -22.89 3.67 25.77
N ASP A 583 -23.74 4.69 25.88
CA ASP A 583 -25.14 4.65 25.42
C ASP A 583 -25.24 5.01 23.92
N ILE A 584 -24.34 5.88 23.45
CA ILE A 584 -24.23 6.31 22.05
C ILE A 584 -22.75 6.37 21.64
N ILE A 585 -22.43 6.01 20.40
CA ILE A 585 -21.08 6.08 19.84
C ILE A 585 -21.10 6.90 18.56
N VAL A 586 -20.12 7.78 18.40
CA VAL A 586 -19.91 8.61 17.21
C VAL A 586 -18.71 8.07 16.42
N LEU A 587 -18.92 7.82 15.12
CA LEU A 587 -17.92 7.27 14.19
C LEU A 587 -17.70 8.19 12.98
N GLY A 588 -16.52 8.11 12.37
CA GLY A 588 -16.17 8.87 11.16
C GLY A 588 -14.74 8.56 10.68
N LYS A 589 -14.05 9.54 10.08
CA LYS A 589 -12.64 9.51 9.64
C LYS A 589 -12.19 8.18 9.01
N SER A 590 -11.71 7.26 9.84
CA SER A 590 -11.14 5.96 9.47
C SER A 590 -12.14 4.98 8.86
N MET A 591 -13.44 5.16 9.17
CA MET A 591 -14.54 4.24 8.83
C MET A 591 -14.61 3.82 7.36
N ALA A 592 -14.26 4.72 6.43
CA ALA A 592 -14.32 4.47 4.99
C ALA A 592 -13.04 4.91 4.26
N ASN A 593 -11.88 4.82 4.92
CA ASN A 593 -10.55 5.09 4.35
C ASN A 593 -10.41 6.44 3.61
N GLY A 594 -11.16 7.45 4.03
CA GLY A 594 -11.20 8.80 3.42
C GLY A 594 -12.40 9.11 2.54
N HIS A 595 -13.25 8.12 2.22
CA HIS A 595 -14.57 8.41 1.67
C HIS A 595 -15.47 9.08 2.75
N PRO A 596 -16.27 10.10 2.43
CA PRO A 596 -17.16 10.74 3.40
C PRO A 596 -18.16 9.74 3.99
N MET A 597 -17.99 9.41 5.26
CA MET A 597 -18.91 8.57 6.01
C MET A 597 -18.73 8.80 7.52
N GLY A 598 -19.84 8.77 8.24
CA GLY A 598 -19.90 8.73 9.70
C GLY A 598 -21.10 7.90 10.14
N ALA A 599 -21.15 7.58 11.44
CA ALA A 599 -22.26 6.84 12.00
C ALA A 599 -22.51 7.17 13.46
N VAL A 600 -23.77 6.98 13.87
CA VAL A 600 -24.19 6.95 15.27
C VAL A 600 -24.64 5.54 15.59
N VAL A 601 -23.98 4.88 16.55
CA VAL A 601 -24.39 3.56 17.04
C VAL A 601 -25.01 3.72 18.43
N THR A 602 -26.17 3.10 18.66
CA THR A 602 -26.89 3.20 19.94
C THR A 602 -27.78 1.98 20.18
N SER A 603 -28.56 2.02 21.25
CA SER A 603 -29.51 0.97 21.63
C SER A 603 -30.89 1.18 21.02
N GLU A 604 -31.62 0.09 20.87
CA GLU A 604 -33.03 0.08 20.47
C GLU A 604 -33.90 1.02 21.31
N ILE A 605 -33.75 1.01 22.64
CA ILE A 605 -34.56 1.84 23.56
C ILE A 605 -34.40 3.33 23.25
N ILE A 606 -33.17 3.79 23.00
CA ILE A 606 -32.88 5.18 22.65
C ILE A 606 -33.45 5.51 21.26
N THR A 607 -33.27 4.61 20.29
CA THR A 607 -33.80 4.78 18.93
C THR A 607 -35.32 4.83 18.90
N GLU A 608 -36.02 3.95 19.62
CA GLU A 608 -37.49 3.93 19.71
C GLU A 608 -38.05 5.25 20.25
N SER A 609 -37.37 5.85 21.23
CA SER A 609 -37.75 7.19 21.69
C SER A 609 -37.59 8.23 20.60
N PHE A 610 -36.49 8.19 19.83
CA PHE A 610 -36.23 9.16 18.77
C PHE A 610 -37.21 9.03 17.59
N SER A 611 -37.62 7.80 17.27
CA SER A 611 -38.60 7.50 16.21
C SER A 611 -40.00 8.07 16.46
N LYS A 612 -40.31 8.52 17.68
CA LYS A 612 -41.56 9.24 17.99
C LYS A 612 -41.51 10.72 17.59
N GLY A 613 -40.34 11.23 17.21
CA GLY A 613 -40.13 12.61 16.79
C GLY A 613 -40.24 12.80 15.27
N VAL A 614 -39.76 13.95 14.80
CA VAL A 614 -39.68 14.28 13.36
C VAL A 614 -38.72 13.32 12.67
N GLU A 615 -39.11 12.83 11.49
CA GLU A 615 -38.30 11.96 10.63
C GLU A 615 -36.87 12.49 10.48
N PHE A 616 -35.89 11.58 10.62
CA PHE A 616 -34.51 11.85 10.28
C PHE A 616 -34.17 11.20 8.94
N PHE A 617 -33.62 11.99 8.02
CA PHE A 617 -33.17 11.51 6.72
C PHE A 617 -31.87 12.22 6.33
N SER A 618 -30.85 11.43 5.94
CA SER A 618 -29.60 11.92 5.36
C SER A 618 -29.51 11.43 3.92
N SER A 619 -29.54 12.35 2.95
CA SER A 619 -29.63 12.00 1.52
C SER A 619 -28.50 11.08 1.03
N PHE A 620 -27.29 11.25 1.58
CA PHE A 620 -26.12 10.45 1.23
C PHE A 620 -25.73 9.45 2.32
N GLY A 621 -26.23 9.62 3.55
CA GLY A 621 -25.91 8.74 4.67
C GLY A 621 -26.37 7.32 4.39
N GLY A 622 -25.42 6.38 4.32
CA GLY A 622 -25.70 4.96 4.09
C GLY A 622 -25.86 4.55 2.64
N ASN A 623 -25.54 5.42 1.66
CA ASN A 623 -25.61 5.05 0.24
C ASN A 623 -24.76 3.80 -0.09
N PRO A 624 -25.08 3.07 -1.19
CA PRO A 624 -24.42 1.82 -1.51
C PRO A 624 -22.89 1.91 -1.66
N VAL A 625 -22.37 2.99 -2.26
CA VAL A 625 -20.94 3.17 -2.51
C VAL A 625 -20.18 3.35 -1.19
N SER A 626 -20.68 4.20 -0.29
CA SER A 626 -20.07 4.38 1.04
C SER A 626 -20.09 3.08 1.85
N CYS A 627 -21.20 2.33 1.83
CA CYS A 627 -21.32 1.06 2.53
C CYS A 627 -20.33 0.01 2.02
N GLU A 628 -20.19 -0.15 0.70
CA GLU A 628 -19.23 -1.11 0.13
C GLU A 628 -17.77 -0.75 0.44
N ILE A 629 -17.42 0.54 0.36
CA ILE A 629 -16.09 1.01 0.74
C ILE A 629 -15.82 0.71 2.21
N ALA A 630 -16.74 1.06 3.11
CA ALA A 630 -16.59 0.85 4.54
C ALA A 630 -16.58 -0.64 4.93
N ASN A 631 -17.36 -1.47 4.23
CA ASN A 631 -17.33 -2.91 4.39
C ASN A 631 -15.94 -3.48 4.05
N SER A 632 -15.35 -3.03 2.93
CA SER A 632 -13.99 -3.42 2.54
C SER A 632 -12.93 -2.98 3.54
N VAL A 633 -13.10 -1.84 4.23
CA VAL A 633 -12.20 -1.40 5.30
C VAL A 633 -12.20 -2.41 6.46
N LEU A 634 -13.37 -2.89 6.88
CA LEU A 634 -13.46 -3.92 7.91
C LEU A 634 -12.79 -5.23 7.49
N ASP A 635 -12.99 -5.67 6.23
CA ASP A 635 -12.32 -6.86 5.69
C ASP A 635 -10.80 -6.73 5.74
N ILE A 636 -10.27 -5.59 5.32
CA ILE A 636 -8.82 -5.35 5.28
C ILE A 636 -8.24 -5.32 6.69
N ILE A 637 -8.93 -4.70 7.66
CA ILE A 637 -8.48 -4.68 9.06
C ILE A 637 -8.28 -6.09 9.59
N ASP A 638 -9.22 -7.00 9.33
CA ASP A 638 -9.13 -8.39 9.77
C ASP A 638 -8.07 -9.18 9.00
N GLU A 639 -8.09 -9.11 7.67
CA GLU A 639 -7.22 -9.89 6.77
C GLU A 639 -5.73 -9.53 6.91
N GLU A 640 -5.42 -8.24 7.09
CA GLU A 640 -4.07 -7.74 7.31
C GLU A 640 -3.70 -7.67 8.80
N LYS A 641 -4.61 -8.05 9.70
CA LYS A 641 -4.42 -8.01 11.15
C LYS A 641 -3.98 -6.63 11.63
N LEU A 642 -4.60 -5.57 11.11
CA LEU A 642 -4.15 -4.19 11.29
C LEU A 642 -4.26 -3.70 12.74
N GLN A 643 -5.24 -4.20 13.51
CA GLN A 643 -5.30 -3.94 14.95
C GLN A 643 -4.06 -4.52 15.66
N SER A 644 -3.72 -5.78 15.39
CA SER A 644 -2.51 -6.40 15.94
C SER A 644 -1.24 -5.70 15.46
N ASN A 645 -1.20 -5.21 14.21
CA ASN A 645 -0.08 -4.40 13.74
C ASN A 645 0.01 -3.08 14.51
N SER A 646 -1.12 -2.39 14.75
CA SER A 646 -1.17 -1.16 15.54
C SER A 646 -0.60 -1.36 16.94
N LYS A 647 -0.95 -2.48 17.58
CA LYS A 647 -0.37 -2.88 18.87
C LYS A 647 1.15 -3.10 18.76
N ASN A 648 1.57 -4.03 17.91
CA ASN A 648 2.95 -4.49 17.84
C ASN A 648 3.93 -3.39 17.39
N VAL A 649 3.54 -2.60 16.38
CA VAL A 649 4.34 -1.49 15.85
C VAL A 649 4.21 -0.27 16.76
N GLY A 650 3.04 0.01 17.33
CA GLY A 650 2.85 1.08 18.31
C GLY A 650 3.70 0.88 19.56
N ASP A 651 3.71 -0.33 20.13
CA ASP A 651 4.54 -0.69 21.30
C ASP A 651 6.03 -0.53 20.98
N TYR A 652 6.45 -0.96 19.78
CA TYR A 652 7.82 -0.75 19.30
C TYR A 652 8.15 0.74 19.15
N TYR A 653 7.24 1.52 18.57
CA TYR A 653 7.39 2.94 18.34
C TYR A 653 7.50 3.72 19.65
N LYS A 654 6.59 3.47 20.60
CA LYS A 654 6.62 4.11 21.91
C LYS A 654 7.92 3.78 22.67
N LYS A 655 8.39 2.52 22.61
CA LYS A 655 9.70 2.12 23.18
C LYS A 655 10.87 2.86 22.52
N ALA A 656 10.86 3.02 21.20
CA ALA A 656 11.91 3.75 20.49
C ALA A 656 11.92 5.26 20.83
N LEU A 657 10.74 5.86 21.04
CA LEU A 657 10.62 7.24 21.52
C LEU A 657 11.16 7.40 22.95
N PHE A 658 10.88 6.46 23.86
CA PHE A 658 11.46 6.50 25.21
C PHE A 658 12.99 6.41 25.18
N LYS A 659 13.55 5.49 24.39
CA LYS A 659 15.02 5.40 24.18
C LYS A 659 15.62 6.68 23.61
N LEU A 660 14.85 7.44 22.81
CA LEU A 660 15.28 8.73 22.30
C LEU A 660 15.22 9.81 23.39
N LYS A 661 14.15 9.82 24.19
CA LYS A 661 14.00 10.72 25.35
C LYS A 661 15.20 10.61 26.29
N ASP A 662 15.69 9.40 26.56
CA ASP A 662 16.87 9.18 27.43
C ASP A 662 18.15 9.85 26.91
N LYS A 663 18.19 10.27 25.65
CA LYS A 663 19.35 10.91 25.01
C LYS A 663 19.21 12.43 24.86
N THR A 664 18.10 13.04 25.27
CA THR A 664 17.87 14.48 25.07
C THR A 664 16.94 15.10 26.12
N ASN A 665 17.25 16.33 26.53
CA ASN A 665 16.43 17.10 27.48
C ASN A 665 15.34 17.94 26.79
N PHE A 666 15.05 17.69 25.51
CA PHE A 666 14.02 18.41 24.73
C PHE A 666 12.71 17.63 24.58
N ILE A 667 12.65 16.39 25.07
CA ILE A 667 11.44 15.55 25.05
C ILE A 667 10.87 15.44 26.46
N GLY A 668 9.63 15.90 26.63
CA GLY A 668 8.86 15.82 27.87
C GLY A 668 8.12 14.49 27.96
N GLU A 669 6.80 14.54 28.07
CA GLU A 669 5.97 13.33 28.10
C GLU A 669 5.82 12.66 26.72
N ILE A 670 5.69 11.34 26.72
CA ILE A 670 5.32 10.54 25.53
C ILE A 670 3.98 9.90 25.83
N ARG A 671 2.95 10.34 25.11
CA ARG A 671 1.53 10.04 25.36
C ARG A 671 0.92 9.18 24.27
N GLY A 672 -0.26 8.64 24.57
CA GLY A 672 -1.08 7.85 23.64
C GLY A 672 -0.75 6.36 23.61
N LYS A 673 -1.41 5.64 22.70
CA LYS A 673 -1.42 4.16 22.63
C LYS A 673 -1.52 3.69 21.17
N GLY A 674 -1.00 2.50 20.88
CA GLY A 674 -0.95 1.95 19.51
C GLY A 674 -0.27 2.92 18.52
N LEU A 675 -0.85 3.09 17.34
CA LEU A 675 -0.42 4.07 16.34
C LEU A 675 -1.15 5.41 16.48
N PHE A 676 -1.30 5.91 17.71
CA PHE A 676 -1.85 7.24 18.04
C PHE A 676 -1.01 7.85 19.18
N LEU A 677 0.09 8.51 18.83
CA LEU A 677 1.11 8.94 19.80
C LEU A 677 1.34 10.46 19.75
N GLY A 678 1.62 11.03 20.92
CA GLY A 678 2.00 12.41 21.12
C GLY A 678 3.38 12.50 21.79
N VAL A 679 4.25 13.36 21.28
CA VAL A 679 5.59 13.58 21.85
C VAL A 679 5.72 15.04 22.24
N GLU A 680 5.74 15.31 23.54
CA GLU A 680 5.85 16.66 24.05
C GLU A 680 7.26 17.21 23.85
N ILE A 681 7.34 18.42 23.30
CA ILE A 681 8.59 19.14 23.12
C ILE A 681 8.70 20.25 24.16
N ILE A 682 9.81 20.23 24.89
CA ILE A 682 10.11 21.13 26.01
C ILE A 682 11.47 21.81 25.82
N LYS A 683 11.71 22.84 26.63
CA LYS A 683 13.02 23.44 26.86
C LYS A 683 13.77 22.59 27.90
N LYS A 684 15.09 22.82 28.03
CA LYS A 684 15.92 22.13 29.04
C LYS A 684 15.45 22.32 30.49
N ASN A 685 14.70 23.40 30.76
CA ASN A 685 14.13 23.70 32.07
C ASN A 685 12.70 23.15 32.25
N GLY A 686 12.23 22.25 31.36
CA GLY A 686 10.91 21.61 31.47
C GLY A 686 9.76 22.39 30.83
N VAL A 687 9.94 23.65 30.47
CA VAL A 687 8.85 24.49 29.92
C VAL A 687 8.51 24.09 28.50
N ALA A 688 7.22 24.04 28.15
CA ALA A 688 6.72 23.79 26.80
C ALA A 688 7.42 24.64 25.71
N ASN A 689 7.75 24.02 24.58
CA ASN A 689 8.53 24.67 23.52
C ASN A 689 7.88 24.52 22.12
N PRO A 690 6.81 25.29 21.82
CA PRO A 690 6.14 25.22 20.53
C PRO A 690 7.03 25.63 19.35
N ILE A 691 7.93 26.58 19.56
CA ILE A 691 8.86 27.02 18.50
C ILE A 691 9.74 25.86 18.05
N LEU A 692 10.28 25.07 19.00
CA LEU A 692 11.06 23.89 18.68
C LEU A 692 10.20 22.79 18.05
N ALA A 693 8.97 22.57 18.52
CA ALA A 693 8.04 21.61 17.91
C ALA A 693 7.76 21.95 16.44
N GLN A 694 7.47 23.21 16.11
CA GLN A 694 7.28 23.66 14.72
C GLN A 694 8.55 23.48 13.88
N LYS A 695 9.73 23.78 14.44
CA LYS A 695 11.03 23.55 13.77
C LYS A 695 11.27 22.07 13.49
N ILE A 696 10.98 21.18 14.44
CA ILE A 696 11.08 19.72 14.28
C ILE A 696 10.14 19.25 13.18
N LYS A 697 8.85 19.64 13.22
CA LYS A 697 7.85 19.29 12.20
C LYS A 697 8.31 19.69 10.79
N ASN A 698 8.76 20.94 10.61
CA ASN A 698 9.23 21.41 9.30
C ASN A 698 10.54 20.74 8.86
N LYS A 699 11.47 20.44 9.77
CA LYS A 699 12.71 19.69 9.46
C LYS A 699 12.43 18.23 9.09
N LEU A 700 11.48 17.56 9.75
CA LEU A 700 11.02 16.22 9.36
C LEU A 700 10.39 16.25 7.97
N ARG A 701 9.53 17.23 7.68
CA ARG A 701 8.98 17.43 6.33
C ARG A 701 10.05 17.66 5.28
N LYS A 702 11.10 18.43 5.57
CA LYS A 702 12.27 18.60 4.68
C LYS A 702 13.02 17.28 4.46
N ASN A 703 12.94 16.35 5.40
CA ASN A 703 13.45 14.97 5.31
C ASN A 703 12.38 13.97 4.84
N PHE A 704 11.29 14.45 4.24
CA PHE A 704 10.21 13.65 3.66
C PHE A 704 9.47 12.76 4.66
N ILE A 705 9.27 13.23 5.89
CA ILE A 705 8.45 12.57 6.90
C ILE A 705 7.38 13.54 7.39
N LEU A 706 6.11 13.13 7.32
CA LEU A 706 4.97 13.97 7.64
C LEU A 706 4.49 13.70 9.07
N VAL A 707 4.48 14.73 9.91
CA VAL A 707 3.94 14.71 11.28
C VAL A 707 3.14 15.99 11.52
N GLY A 708 2.32 16.00 12.56
CA GLY A 708 1.55 17.17 13.00
C GLY A 708 2.09 17.81 14.27
N THR A 709 1.44 18.89 14.68
CA THR A 709 1.60 19.49 16.02
C THR A 709 0.22 19.73 16.62
N ASP A 710 0.03 19.38 17.87
CA ASP A 710 -1.20 19.55 18.68
C ASP A 710 -0.84 19.98 20.12
N GLY A 711 -1.81 19.91 21.04
CA GLY A 711 -1.73 20.41 22.40
C GLY A 711 -2.12 21.89 22.46
N GLU A 712 -2.64 22.32 23.60
CA GLU A 712 -3.03 23.72 23.84
C GLU A 712 -1.94 24.72 23.43
N LEU A 713 -0.70 24.43 23.81
CA LEU A 713 0.46 25.27 23.52
C LEU A 713 1.08 25.00 22.15
N ASN A 714 0.56 24.04 21.35
CA ASN A 714 1.13 23.59 20.07
C ASN A 714 2.56 23.04 20.16
N ASN A 715 2.95 22.45 21.30
CA ASN A 715 4.28 21.89 21.55
C ASN A 715 4.35 20.35 21.45
N VAL A 716 3.26 19.67 21.10
CA VAL A 716 3.23 18.19 21.01
C VAL A 716 3.35 17.78 19.55
N ILE A 717 4.40 17.01 19.20
CA ILE A 717 4.46 16.35 17.89
C ILE A 717 3.43 15.22 17.86
N LYS A 718 2.48 15.33 16.93
CA LYS A 718 1.40 14.35 16.74
C LYS A 718 1.76 13.38 15.61
N THR A 719 1.74 12.09 15.92
CA THR A 719 1.93 11.01 14.94
C THR A 719 0.83 9.97 15.03
N LYS A 720 0.14 9.73 13.90
CA LYS A 720 -0.99 8.81 13.78
C LYS A 720 -1.08 8.23 12.35
N PRO A 721 -0.07 7.44 11.93
CA PRO A 721 0.05 6.95 10.56
C PRO A 721 -1.13 6.05 10.11
N PRO A 722 -1.25 5.71 8.82
CA PRO A 722 -2.02 4.53 8.39
C PRO A 722 -1.66 3.28 9.21
N LEU A 723 -2.60 2.36 9.44
CA LEU A 723 -2.34 1.16 10.25
C LEU A 723 -1.39 0.16 9.59
N CYS A 724 -1.09 0.30 8.30
CA CYS A 724 -0.06 -0.50 7.62
C CYS A 724 1.38 -0.01 7.90
N PHE A 725 1.58 0.95 8.81
CA PHE A 725 2.91 1.44 9.22
C PHE A 725 3.76 0.31 9.80
N SER A 726 5.02 0.22 9.38
CA SER A 726 5.92 -0.87 9.77
C SER A 726 6.98 -0.43 10.79
N LYS A 727 7.67 -1.39 11.41
CA LYS A 727 8.84 -1.12 12.27
C LYS A 727 9.96 -0.39 11.51
N GLU A 728 10.15 -0.70 10.23
CA GLU A 728 11.13 0.01 9.39
C GLU A 728 10.74 1.49 9.23
N ASN A 729 9.45 1.79 9.09
CA ASN A 729 8.97 3.18 9.03
C ASN A 729 9.20 3.90 10.36
N VAL A 730 9.01 3.22 11.49
CA VAL A 730 9.38 3.74 12.82
C VAL A 730 10.87 4.06 12.88
N ASP A 731 11.73 3.14 12.48
CA ASP A 731 13.18 3.32 12.50
C ASP A 731 13.59 4.52 11.63
N GLN A 732 13.03 4.65 10.43
CA GLN A 732 13.26 5.79 9.54
C GLN A 732 12.91 7.12 10.23
N LEU A 733 11.75 7.19 10.90
CA LEU A 733 11.31 8.38 11.62
C LEU A 733 12.19 8.69 12.83
N ILE A 734 12.44 7.71 13.70
CA ILE A 734 13.25 7.87 14.91
C ILE A 734 14.67 8.30 14.55
N ASN A 735 15.29 7.68 13.53
CA ASN A 735 16.63 8.05 13.08
C ASN A 735 16.71 9.50 12.59
N LYS A 736 15.66 9.99 11.90
CA LYS A 736 15.61 11.39 11.44
C LYS A 736 15.30 12.35 12.57
N LEU A 737 14.39 11.99 13.47
CA LEU A 737 14.05 12.78 14.65
C LEU A 737 15.28 12.96 15.57
N GLN A 738 16.01 11.87 15.80
CA GLN A 738 17.25 11.88 16.59
C GLN A 738 18.26 12.88 16.01
N LYS A 739 18.54 12.83 14.70
CA LYS A 739 19.47 13.78 14.03
C LYS A 739 19.00 15.24 14.04
N ILE A 740 17.73 15.50 14.34
CA ILE A 740 17.17 16.86 14.37
C ILE A 740 17.26 17.46 15.79
N ILE A 741 17.15 16.60 16.82
CA ILE A 741 17.01 17.01 18.23
C ILE A 741 18.31 16.86 19.02
N ILE A 742 19.16 15.90 18.66
CA ILE A 742 20.55 15.76 19.13
C ILE A 742 21.43 16.50 18.14
#